data_AF-A0A9P7S0P8-F1
#
_entry.id   AF-A0A9P7S0P8-F1
#
_cell.length_a   1.000
_cell.length_b   1.000
_cell.length_c   1.000
_cell.angle_alpha   90.00
_cell.angle_beta   90.00
_cell.angle_gamma   90.00
#
_symmetry.space_group_name_H-M   'P 1'
#
loop_
_entity.id
_entity.type
_entity.pdbx_description
1 polymer ?
#
loop_
_entity_poly.entity_id
_entity_poly.type
_entity_poly.pdbx_seq_one_letter_code
_entity_poly.pdbx_strand_id
1 'polypeptide(L)'
;MLSYLASYLLPASWLEWQPIPDGFLTKKIPDTEQDDPTSDTKENQKSVSTDKPNHKFKIGPSLTAEEEERTISAKCSSRGCEKPGTKRCSGCRCVYYCSEHCQTKDWDSHVWSCNLPIHTGHYLRKACLQGILPTHSQTRIDYGFERADGHGLFDCHLFGLYNDLWSINSRLTSKELNRWRKKGLLALKIKETFESVPEWDRGLYYPWFLQNQWILDGSPVPYRQDPQTQDLMENETWDLSSDVPWWSEDKAMSDYPIPLAPNAEHNIPACKCHENKRTLTPETEERAISTKDARYEWIEQPAPTSEKQDRKTPAKCSNYDCEQPGTRCCAGCEAAFYCSRSCRTDNWEVHVWVCRVPIHTGHYLRRACFDDLVPKHHQTRIDYGFDRAGRHEGKLLGLYQGLWYITPNLTSKELNRWRKNGLLVSEIKESFESVPEQERGLYYPWFLQNQWILDRSPIQNEVEEMVDQWRKNAWVRIGKDLSSEMPKWSQNKNECFGHYAMVISRCRPHPSTEMWVQGGYCAAKDREEIIVGRSYEELFERCSFDEYCAAYDSASVFTLMEKYEVLPPYFYSELLNNLRIVLSSRSMHQTVWYLKQCIDDQMQEFQPAHSVVVDYGFINCTSVAEREALVDIYRAAFRCHGLDAMKMHEACIQGKIFEFVTQFVPLKKKNEIQMMKRLMRNAYPL
;
A
#
# COMPACT_ATOMS: atom_id res chain seq x y z
N MET A 1 -15.06 -9.33 -5.83
CA MET A 1 -16.31 -8.70 -5.35
C MET A 1 -16.53 -7.32 -5.99
N LEU A 2 -15.65 -6.32 -5.87
CA LEU A 2 -15.82 -4.99 -6.49
C LEU A 2 -15.88 -4.97 -8.04
N SER A 3 -15.12 -5.83 -8.73
CA SER A 3 -15.27 -6.05 -10.19
C SER A 3 -16.62 -6.70 -10.54
N TYR A 4 -17.01 -7.75 -9.79
CA TYR A 4 -18.32 -8.39 -9.89
C TYR A 4 -19.46 -7.39 -9.62
N LEU A 5 -19.30 -6.47 -8.66
CA LEU A 5 -20.26 -5.39 -8.35
C LEU A 5 -20.39 -4.35 -9.48
N ALA A 6 -19.30 -4.07 -10.20
CA ALA A 6 -19.30 -3.13 -11.32
C ALA A 6 -20.11 -3.65 -12.52
N SER A 7 -20.12 -4.96 -12.78
CA SER A 7 -20.96 -5.56 -13.83
C SER A 7 -22.47 -5.53 -13.52
N TYR A 8 -22.89 -5.33 -12.26
CA TYR A 8 -24.30 -5.15 -11.89
C TYR A 8 -24.73 -3.67 -11.84
N LEU A 9 -23.79 -2.73 -11.84
CA LEU A 9 -24.04 -1.28 -11.86
C LEU A 9 -24.21 -0.73 -13.29
N LEU A 10 -23.73 -1.44 -14.31
CA LEU A 10 -23.88 -1.11 -15.73
C LEU A 10 -24.85 -2.10 -16.41
N PRO A 11 -25.58 -1.71 -17.48
CA PRO A 11 -26.51 -2.60 -18.17
C PRO A 11 -25.82 -3.85 -18.73
N ALA A 12 -26.53 -4.99 -18.76
CA ALA A 12 -26.02 -6.29 -19.22
C ALA A 12 -25.54 -6.34 -20.69
N SER A 13 -25.72 -5.26 -21.47
CA SER A 13 -25.28 -5.15 -22.87
C SER A 13 -23.75 -5.10 -23.06
N TRP A 14 -22.97 -5.22 -21.99
CA TRP A 14 -21.51 -5.17 -22.01
C TRP A 14 -20.82 -6.55 -22.14
N LEU A 15 -21.57 -7.65 -22.15
CA LEU A 15 -21.01 -9.02 -22.19
C LEU A 15 -21.05 -9.71 -23.57
N GLU A 16 -21.53 -9.04 -24.62
CA GLU A 16 -21.48 -9.59 -25.99
C GLU A 16 -20.37 -8.93 -26.81
N TRP A 17 -19.15 -9.43 -26.68
CA TRP A 17 -18.12 -9.26 -27.71
C TRP A 17 -18.18 -10.44 -28.68
N GLN A 18 -18.58 -10.14 -29.92
CA GLN A 18 -18.60 -11.08 -31.04
C GLN A 18 -17.16 -11.53 -31.39
N PRO A 19 -16.88 -12.83 -31.58
CA PRO A 19 -15.56 -13.29 -32.01
C PRO A 19 -15.27 -12.82 -33.44
N ILE A 20 -14.09 -12.24 -33.68
CA ILE A 20 -13.61 -11.89 -35.02
C ILE A 20 -13.15 -13.18 -35.74
N PRO A 21 -13.42 -13.34 -37.04
CA PRO A 21 -13.13 -14.59 -37.77
C PRO A 21 -11.62 -14.82 -37.96
N ASP A 22 -11.21 -16.08 -37.80
CA ASP A 22 -9.87 -16.57 -38.17
C ASP A 22 -9.59 -16.32 -39.65
N GLY A 23 -8.56 -15.54 -39.96
CA GLY A 23 -8.05 -15.49 -41.33
C GLY A 23 -7.25 -14.27 -41.73
N PHE A 24 -6.17 -13.90 -41.02
CA PHE A 24 -5.25 -12.87 -41.52
C PHE A 24 -3.79 -13.03 -41.09
N LEU A 25 -3.19 -14.23 -41.21
CA LEU A 25 -1.73 -14.36 -41.17
C LEU A 25 -1.22 -15.50 -42.08
N THR A 26 -1.16 -15.26 -43.40
CA THR A 26 -0.10 -15.86 -44.23
C THR A 26 0.33 -14.87 -45.30
N LYS A 27 1.49 -14.23 -45.11
CA LYS A 27 2.30 -13.72 -46.23
C LYS A 27 3.76 -14.08 -46.01
N LYS A 28 4.25 -14.91 -46.94
CA LYS A 28 5.61 -15.40 -47.09
C LYS A 28 6.59 -14.24 -47.30
N ILE A 29 7.76 -14.34 -46.68
CA ILE A 29 8.96 -13.56 -46.99
C ILE A 29 9.71 -14.32 -48.11
N PRO A 30 10.20 -13.66 -49.18
CA PRO A 30 11.13 -14.28 -50.12
C PRO A 30 12.60 -14.07 -49.71
N ASP A 31 13.39 -15.11 -49.94
CA ASP A 31 14.84 -15.20 -49.77
C ASP A 31 15.63 -14.32 -50.77
N THR A 32 16.72 -13.72 -50.32
CA THR A 32 17.88 -13.26 -51.11
C THR A 32 19.06 -13.15 -50.13
N GLU A 33 20.03 -14.06 -50.16
CA GLU A 33 21.22 -14.15 -51.03
C GLU A 33 22.48 -13.79 -50.23
N GLN A 34 23.34 -14.79 -50.13
CA GLN A 34 24.68 -14.74 -49.56
C GLN A 34 25.61 -14.00 -50.52
N ASP A 35 26.52 -13.19 -49.97
CA ASP A 35 27.83 -12.98 -50.56
C ASP A 35 28.86 -12.68 -49.46
N ASP A 36 29.90 -13.49 -49.45
CA ASP A 36 31.15 -13.36 -48.70
C ASP A 36 32.25 -13.26 -49.77
N PRO A 37 33.27 -12.41 -49.63
CA PRO A 37 34.62 -12.99 -49.74
C PRO A 37 35.68 -12.35 -48.83
N THR A 38 36.31 -13.22 -48.04
CA THR A 38 37.77 -13.53 -47.96
C THR A 38 38.85 -12.44 -47.93
N SER A 39 39.64 -12.53 -46.84
CA SER A 39 41.12 -12.65 -46.72
C SER A 39 42.09 -11.54 -47.16
N ASP A 40 42.98 -11.13 -46.23
CA ASP A 40 44.47 -11.24 -46.31
C ASP A 40 45.12 -10.59 -45.06
N THR A 41 45.79 -11.32 -44.15
CA THR A 41 47.18 -11.84 -44.08
C THR A 41 48.33 -10.83 -43.81
N LYS A 42 49.26 -11.29 -42.93
CA LYS A 42 50.69 -10.92 -42.71
C LYS A 42 51.03 -9.97 -41.54
N GLU A 43 51.69 -10.46 -40.47
CA GLU A 43 53.13 -10.77 -40.22
C GLU A 43 53.75 -9.67 -39.32
N ASN A 44 54.13 -9.95 -38.06
CA ASN A 44 55.34 -10.64 -37.56
C ASN A 44 56.49 -9.64 -37.28
N GLN A 45 56.95 -9.53 -36.02
CA GLN A 45 58.39 -9.46 -35.69
C GLN A 45 58.68 -9.55 -34.17
N LYS A 46 59.70 -10.35 -33.87
CA LYS A 46 60.35 -10.67 -32.59
C LYS A 46 61.79 -10.11 -32.60
N SER A 47 62.32 -9.75 -31.42
CA SER A 47 63.74 -9.85 -31.01
C SER A 47 63.81 -9.66 -29.46
N VAL A 48 64.31 -10.55 -28.58
CA VAL A 48 65.67 -11.14 -28.33
C VAL A 48 66.70 -10.03 -28.01
N SER A 49 67.55 -9.97 -26.95
CA SER A 49 68.01 -10.72 -25.74
C SER A 49 68.85 -9.69 -24.92
N THR A 50 69.12 -9.76 -23.59
CA THR A 50 70.31 -10.39 -22.95
C THR A 50 70.34 -10.20 -21.40
N ASP A 51 71.18 -11.00 -20.73
CA ASP A 51 71.33 -11.42 -19.31
C ASP A 51 71.74 -10.43 -18.18
N LYS A 52 71.16 -10.66 -16.96
CA LYS A 52 71.65 -10.82 -15.52
C LYS A 52 72.93 -10.13 -14.95
N PRO A 53 73.21 -10.10 -13.60
CA PRO A 53 72.47 -10.56 -12.37
C PRO A 53 72.47 -9.65 -11.08
N ASN A 54 71.65 -10.07 -10.09
CA ASN A 54 71.78 -10.00 -8.59
C ASN A 54 71.74 -8.67 -7.79
N HIS A 55 70.70 -8.51 -6.95
CA HIS A 55 70.83 -8.59 -5.47
C HIS A 55 69.46 -8.67 -4.76
N LYS A 56 69.37 -9.54 -3.73
CA LYS A 56 68.20 -9.78 -2.87
C LYS A 56 67.91 -8.59 -1.94
N PHE A 57 66.63 -8.19 -1.81
CA PHE A 57 66.01 -7.76 -0.54
C PHE A 57 64.50 -8.03 -0.58
N LYS A 58 63.96 -8.67 0.47
CA LYS A 58 62.54 -9.02 0.63
C LYS A 58 61.78 -7.82 1.22
N ILE A 59 60.74 -7.34 0.53
CA ILE A 59 59.64 -6.53 1.09
C ILE A 59 58.34 -7.12 0.51
N GLY A 60 57.28 -7.19 1.33
CA GLY A 60 55.99 -7.85 1.02
C GLY A 60 55.27 -7.31 -0.24
N PRO A 61 54.19 -7.97 -0.69
CA PRO A 61 53.60 -7.70 -1.99
C PRO A 61 53.01 -6.28 -2.05
N SER A 62 53.65 -5.46 -2.87
CA SER A 62 53.14 -4.19 -3.35
C SER A 62 52.06 -4.46 -4.39
N LEU A 63 50.90 -3.83 -4.22
CA LEU A 63 49.81 -3.80 -5.19
C LEU A 63 50.34 -3.20 -6.50
N THR A 64 49.90 -3.73 -7.64
CA THR A 64 50.35 -3.31 -8.97
C THR A 64 49.73 -1.97 -9.35
N ALA A 65 50.45 -1.14 -10.10
CA ALA A 65 49.99 0.16 -10.61
C ALA A 65 48.69 0.09 -11.45
N GLU A 66 48.34 -1.09 -11.99
CA GLU A 66 47.07 -1.35 -12.68
C GLU A 66 45.85 -1.41 -11.73
N GLU A 67 46.04 -1.60 -10.42
CA GLU A 67 44.97 -1.53 -9.42
C GLU A 67 44.69 -0.11 -8.91
N GLU A 68 45.68 0.81 -8.99
CA GLU A 68 45.48 2.24 -8.68
C GLU A 68 44.70 2.97 -9.79
N GLU A 69 44.88 2.60 -11.07
CA GLU A 69 44.15 3.21 -12.19
C GLU A 69 42.69 2.75 -12.35
N ARG A 70 42.27 1.66 -11.67
CA ARG A 70 40.84 1.27 -11.61
C ARG A 70 40.03 2.06 -10.60
N THR A 71 40.65 3.00 -9.89
CA THR A 71 39.96 4.02 -9.08
C THR A 71 39.36 5.10 -9.98
N ILE A 72 38.53 4.70 -10.94
CA ILE A 72 37.67 5.64 -11.66
C ILE A 72 36.84 6.34 -10.58
N SER A 73 37.12 7.63 -10.40
CA SER A 73 36.47 8.55 -9.48
C SER A 73 34.95 8.40 -9.57
N ALA A 74 34.36 7.54 -8.73
CA ALA A 74 32.93 7.43 -8.60
C ALA A 74 32.40 8.79 -8.15
N LYS A 75 31.45 9.38 -8.90
CA LYS A 75 30.86 10.67 -8.54
C LYS A 75 30.22 10.60 -7.14
N CYS A 76 30.26 11.70 -6.40
CA CYS A 76 29.54 11.82 -5.14
C CYS A 76 28.04 11.51 -5.37
N SER A 77 27.47 10.61 -4.56
CA SER A 77 26.08 10.19 -4.65
C SER A 77 25.09 11.21 -4.09
N SER A 78 25.59 12.22 -3.35
CA SER A 78 24.75 13.30 -2.83
C SER A 78 24.23 14.19 -3.96
N ARG A 79 22.90 14.35 -4.04
CA ARG A 79 22.24 15.17 -5.06
C ARG A 79 22.82 16.60 -5.09
N GLY A 80 23.24 17.03 -6.28
CA GLY A 80 23.81 18.35 -6.53
C GLY A 80 25.30 18.49 -6.19
N CYS A 81 26.01 17.39 -5.89
CA CYS A 81 27.45 17.41 -5.67
C CYS A 81 28.20 16.75 -6.84
N GLU A 82 29.01 17.53 -7.56
CA GLU A 82 29.78 17.06 -8.71
C GLU A 82 31.20 16.60 -8.34
N LYS A 83 31.57 16.71 -7.06
CA LYS A 83 32.90 16.34 -6.58
C LYS A 83 33.14 14.82 -6.68
N PRO A 84 34.40 14.39 -6.87
CA PRO A 84 34.75 12.97 -6.82
C PRO A 84 34.46 12.38 -5.44
N GLY A 85 33.82 11.21 -5.42
CA GLY A 85 33.50 10.46 -4.21
C GLY A 85 34.73 9.70 -3.71
N THR A 86 35.29 10.14 -2.59
CA THR A 86 36.53 9.58 -2.01
C THR A 86 36.28 8.57 -0.90
N LYS A 87 35.06 8.54 -0.34
CA LYS A 87 34.68 7.68 0.79
C LYS A 87 33.46 6.84 0.42
N ARG A 88 33.50 5.54 0.71
CA ARG A 88 32.33 4.66 0.56
C ARG A 88 31.48 4.68 1.81
N CYS A 89 30.17 4.52 1.65
CA CYS A 89 29.29 4.26 2.79
C CYS A 89 29.74 3.00 3.54
N SER A 90 29.97 3.10 4.85
CA SER A 90 30.47 1.97 5.67
C SER A 90 29.47 0.82 5.77
N GLY A 91 28.18 1.10 5.61
CA GLY A 91 27.09 0.11 5.63
C GLY A 91 27.02 -0.73 4.36
N CYS A 92 26.57 -0.13 3.25
CA CYS A 92 26.37 -0.87 2.00
C CYS A 92 27.62 -0.98 1.14
N ARG A 93 28.59 -0.08 1.28
CA ARG A 93 29.76 0.08 0.38
C ARG A 93 29.42 0.32 -1.10
N CYS A 94 28.14 0.56 -1.43
CA CYS A 94 27.64 0.72 -2.80
C CYS A 94 27.64 2.17 -3.30
N VAL A 95 27.67 3.16 -2.41
CA VAL A 95 27.62 4.59 -2.74
C VAL A 95 28.89 5.31 -2.27
N TYR A 96 29.24 6.39 -2.95
CA TYR A 96 30.45 7.16 -2.70
C TYR A 96 30.11 8.60 -2.35
N TYR A 97 30.82 9.17 -1.38
CA TYR A 97 30.65 10.55 -0.96
C TYR A 97 32.00 11.26 -0.95
N CYS A 98 32.01 12.53 -1.35
CA CYS A 98 33.21 13.35 -1.28
C CYS A 98 33.52 13.80 0.17
N SER A 99 32.52 13.79 1.05
CA SER A 99 32.62 14.23 2.44
C SER A 99 31.53 13.61 3.31
N GLU A 100 31.74 13.64 4.63
CA GLU A 100 30.73 13.25 5.61
C GLU A 100 29.46 14.11 5.50
N HIS A 101 29.61 15.40 5.20
CA HIS A 101 28.47 16.29 4.98
C HIS A 101 27.58 15.82 3.81
N CYS A 102 28.17 15.41 2.68
CA CYS A 102 27.43 14.86 1.55
C CYS A 102 26.75 13.53 1.89
N GLN A 103 27.40 12.68 2.69
CA GLN A 103 26.80 11.46 3.20
C GLN A 103 25.59 11.76 4.10
N THR A 104 25.72 12.69 5.04
CA THR A 104 24.63 13.07 5.95
C THR A 104 23.46 13.69 5.20
N LYS A 105 23.74 14.53 4.19
CA LYS A 105 22.72 15.15 3.33
C LYS A 105 21.95 14.12 2.50
N ASP A 106 22.65 13.10 1.99
CA ASP A 106 22.01 12.02 1.21
C ASP A 106 21.36 10.95 2.10
N TRP A 107 21.71 10.91 3.40
CA TRP A 107 21.37 9.82 4.31
C TRP A 107 19.86 9.55 4.38
N ASP A 108 19.03 10.60 4.37
CA ASP A 108 17.57 10.47 4.48
C ASP A 108 16.95 9.72 3.29
N SER A 109 17.57 9.80 2.11
CA SER A 109 17.18 9.03 0.92
C SER A 109 17.92 7.70 0.86
N HIS A 110 19.22 7.71 1.15
CA HIS A 110 20.09 6.55 1.03
C HIS A 110 19.75 5.44 2.05
N VAL A 111 19.32 5.78 3.26
CA VAL A 111 19.06 4.81 4.35
C VAL A 111 18.14 3.66 3.94
N TRP A 112 17.17 3.93 3.06
CA TRP A 112 16.21 2.94 2.54
C TRP A 112 16.81 1.92 1.57
N SER A 113 17.98 2.23 1.02
CA SER A 113 18.77 1.36 0.13
C SER A 113 20.10 0.91 0.78
N CYS A 114 20.32 1.28 2.04
CA CYS A 114 21.53 0.97 2.78
C CYS A 114 21.39 -0.35 3.54
N ASN A 115 22.50 -1.06 3.75
CA ASN A 115 22.53 -2.28 4.57
C ASN A 115 22.54 -2.00 6.10
N LEU A 116 22.43 -0.74 6.52
CA LEU A 116 22.34 -0.42 7.94
C LEU A 116 20.90 -0.61 8.46
N PRO A 117 20.74 -1.00 9.74
CA PRO A 117 19.42 -1.13 10.34
C PRO A 117 18.62 0.17 10.26
N ILE A 118 17.38 0.07 9.80
CA ILE A 118 16.40 1.16 9.84
C ILE A 118 15.73 1.13 11.21
N HIS A 119 15.55 2.31 11.80
CA HIS A 119 14.90 2.50 13.10
C HIS A 119 13.70 3.42 12.96
N THR A 120 12.82 3.43 13.95
CA THR A 120 11.60 4.26 13.98
C THR A 120 11.88 5.75 13.77
N GLY A 121 13.01 6.27 14.26
CA GLY A 121 13.43 7.65 13.99
C GLY A 121 13.68 7.98 12.52
N HIS A 122 13.99 6.99 11.68
CA HIS A 122 14.11 7.18 10.22
C HIS A 122 12.74 7.33 9.57
N TYR A 123 11.76 6.55 10.01
CA TYR A 123 10.37 6.68 9.56
C TYR A 123 9.78 8.02 9.96
N LEU A 124 10.03 8.49 11.20
CA LEU A 124 9.56 9.81 11.65
C LEU A 124 10.17 10.92 10.80
N ARG A 125 11.50 10.90 10.59
CA ARG A 125 12.16 11.91 9.77
C ARG A 125 11.68 11.90 8.32
N LYS A 126 11.43 10.72 7.74
CA LYS A 126 10.84 10.60 6.41
C LYS A 126 9.45 11.25 6.37
N ALA A 127 8.61 10.98 7.35
CA ALA A 127 7.28 11.58 7.45
C ALA A 127 7.35 13.11 7.54
N CYS A 128 8.25 13.65 8.39
CA CYS A 128 8.56 15.07 8.50
C CYS A 128 8.99 15.70 7.17
N LEU A 129 9.96 15.10 6.48
CA LEU A 129 10.44 15.57 5.17
C LEU A 129 9.35 15.55 4.08
N GLN A 130 8.39 14.62 4.21
CA GLN A 130 7.26 14.49 3.29
C GLN A 130 6.06 15.36 3.68
N GLY A 131 6.10 16.04 4.84
CA GLY A 131 4.98 16.82 5.35
C GLY A 131 3.73 15.98 5.66
N ILE A 132 3.90 14.68 5.94
CA ILE A 132 2.81 13.76 6.25
C ILE A 132 2.94 13.23 7.68
N LEU A 133 1.81 12.96 8.34
CA LEU A 133 1.83 12.32 9.65
C LEU A 133 2.48 10.92 9.57
N PRO A 134 3.23 10.49 10.61
CA PRO A 134 3.84 9.16 10.62
C PRO A 134 2.77 8.07 10.59
N THR A 135 2.86 7.17 9.60
CA THR A 135 1.95 6.03 9.45
C THR A 135 2.53 4.71 9.96
N HIS A 136 3.81 4.68 10.33
CA HIS A 136 4.47 3.47 10.84
C HIS A 136 4.09 3.28 12.32
N SER A 137 3.41 2.18 12.66
CA SER A 137 2.83 1.92 13.99
C SER A 137 3.84 2.08 15.13
N GLN A 138 4.97 1.38 15.07
CA GLN A 138 5.99 1.50 16.11
C GLN A 138 6.59 2.91 16.19
N THR A 139 6.59 3.68 15.10
CA THR A 139 7.03 5.08 15.13
C THR A 139 6.00 5.95 15.83
N ARG A 140 4.71 5.70 15.60
CA ARG A 140 3.64 6.40 16.33
C ARG A 140 3.74 6.15 17.83
N ILE A 141 4.01 4.91 18.24
CA ILE A 141 4.22 4.54 19.66
C ILE A 141 5.50 5.18 20.20
N ASP A 142 6.64 4.93 19.56
CA ASP A 142 7.97 5.33 20.05
C ASP A 142 8.13 6.85 20.22
N TYR A 143 7.35 7.63 19.46
CA TYR A 143 7.44 9.08 19.42
C TYR A 143 6.18 9.78 19.92
N GLY A 144 5.28 9.04 20.60
CA GLY A 144 4.18 9.61 21.39
C GLY A 144 2.89 9.94 20.64
N PHE A 145 2.79 9.65 19.34
CA PHE A 145 1.57 9.89 18.57
C PHE A 145 0.41 9.04 19.07
N GLU A 146 0.65 7.78 19.47
CA GLU A 146 -0.42 6.94 20.03
C GLU A 146 -0.99 7.50 21.34
N ARG A 147 -0.13 8.16 22.13
CA ARG A 147 -0.53 8.81 23.39
C ARG A 147 -1.19 10.16 23.16
N ALA A 148 -0.99 10.74 21.97
CA ALA A 148 -1.62 11.97 21.52
C ALA A 148 -2.98 11.72 20.84
N ASP A 149 -3.28 10.48 20.41
CA ASP A 149 -4.40 10.13 19.51
C ASP A 149 -5.82 10.27 20.12
N GLY A 150 -5.96 10.84 21.31
CA GLY A 150 -7.27 11.10 21.94
C GLY A 150 -8.09 12.19 21.26
N HIS A 151 -7.50 13.07 20.45
CA HIS A 151 -8.19 14.26 19.92
C HIS A 151 -7.83 14.71 18.49
N GLY A 152 -6.98 14.00 17.73
CA GLY A 152 -6.56 14.34 16.35
C GLY A 152 -5.74 15.63 16.20
N LEU A 153 -6.03 16.68 16.98
CA LEU A 153 -5.29 17.93 17.05
C LEU A 153 -3.89 17.73 17.64
N PHE A 154 -3.70 16.81 18.58
CA PHE A 154 -2.40 16.58 19.20
C PHE A 154 -1.38 15.90 18.29
N ASP A 155 -1.83 15.07 17.33
CA ASP A 155 -0.96 14.49 16.30
C ASP A 155 -0.30 15.57 15.45
N CYS A 156 -1.07 16.58 15.05
CA CYS A 156 -0.58 17.71 14.26
C CYS A 156 0.42 18.57 15.06
N HIS A 157 0.14 18.84 16.34
CA HIS A 157 1.05 19.62 17.19
C HIS A 157 2.35 18.88 17.50
N LEU A 158 2.26 17.57 17.78
CA LEU A 158 3.42 16.73 18.01
C LEU A 158 4.27 16.57 16.75
N PHE A 159 3.63 16.42 15.59
CA PHE A 159 4.31 16.43 14.30
C PHE A 159 5.02 17.75 14.02
N GLY A 160 4.34 18.87 14.26
CA GLY A 160 4.90 20.23 14.18
C GLY A 160 6.12 20.40 15.08
N LEU A 161 6.07 19.92 16.32
CA LEU A 161 7.19 19.93 17.26
C LEU A 161 8.42 19.21 16.69
N TYR A 162 8.24 18.03 16.09
CA TYR A 162 9.36 17.30 15.48
C TYR A 162 9.91 18.01 14.24
N ASN A 163 9.06 18.63 13.42
CA ASN A 163 9.52 19.47 12.29
C ASN A 163 10.35 20.66 12.77
N ASP A 164 9.89 21.36 13.79
CA ASP A 164 10.61 22.49 14.41
C ASP A 164 11.95 22.02 15.00
N LEU A 165 11.96 20.86 15.66
CA LEU A 165 13.17 20.28 16.26
C LEU A 165 14.29 20.06 15.22
N TRP A 166 13.96 19.54 14.03
CA TRP A 166 14.94 19.37 12.96
C TRP A 166 15.31 20.68 12.26
N SER A 167 14.40 21.65 12.25
CA SER A 167 14.66 22.99 11.71
C SER A 167 15.65 23.76 12.59
N ILE A 168 15.50 23.68 13.91
CA ILE A 168 16.38 24.31 14.90
C ILE A 168 17.72 23.60 14.98
N ASN A 169 17.72 22.26 14.98
CA ASN A 169 18.94 21.46 15.05
C ASN A 169 19.16 20.65 13.77
N SER A 170 19.69 21.32 12.74
CA SER A 170 20.05 20.70 11.46
C SER A 170 21.09 19.56 11.57
N ARG A 171 21.82 19.48 12.70
CA ARG A 171 22.78 18.40 12.97
C ARG A 171 22.14 17.17 13.60
N LEU A 172 20.92 17.28 14.13
CA LEU A 172 20.21 16.17 14.75
C LEU A 172 19.92 15.08 13.73
N THR A 173 20.48 13.88 13.94
CA THR A 173 20.23 12.73 13.06
C THR A 173 19.08 11.87 13.58
N SER A 174 18.39 11.14 12.69
CA SER A 174 17.39 10.13 13.11
C SER A 174 17.94 9.08 14.09
N LYS A 175 19.23 8.75 13.97
CA LYS A 175 19.91 7.81 14.86
C LYS A 175 20.06 8.36 16.27
N GLU A 176 20.39 9.65 16.37
CA GLU A 176 20.51 10.35 17.65
C GLU A 176 19.14 10.53 18.30
N LEU A 177 18.13 10.92 17.55
CA LEU A 177 16.76 11.00 18.06
C LEU A 177 16.28 9.63 18.58
N ASN A 178 16.54 8.55 17.85
CA ASN A 178 16.23 7.19 18.31
C ASN A 178 17.03 6.79 19.56
N ARG A 179 18.25 7.30 19.73
CA ARG A 179 19.04 7.10 20.95
C ARG A 179 18.42 7.83 22.15
N TRP A 180 17.89 9.04 21.96
CA TRP A 180 17.18 9.76 23.02
C TRP A 180 15.96 8.97 23.48
N ARG A 181 15.16 8.48 22.54
CA ARG A 181 14.01 7.62 22.80
C ARG A 181 14.40 6.36 23.59
N LYS A 182 15.40 5.60 23.14
CA LYS A 182 15.82 4.35 23.82
C LYS A 182 16.34 4.58 25.24
N LYS A 183 16.86 5.76 25.54
CA LYS A 183 17.34 6.13 26.88
C LYS A 183 16.26 6.75 27.77
N GLY A 184 15.03 6.92 27.28
CA GLY A 184 13.98 7.65 28.01
C GLY A 184 14.29 9.14 28.19
N LEU A 185 15.14 9.72 27.33
CA LEU A 185 15.58 11.12 27.42
C LEU A 185 14.91 12.03 26.38
N LEU A 186 13.85 11.55 25.72
CA LEU A 186 13.28 12.21 24.55
C LEU A 186 12.73 13.60 24.90
N ALA A 187 11.83 13.69 25.89
CA ALA A 187 11.26 14.96 26.34
C ALA A 187 12.35 15.94 26.82
N LEU A 188 13.27 15.46 27.66
CA LEU A 188 14.37 16.28 28.19
C LEU A 188 15.25 16.86 27.07
N LYS A 189 15.68 16.04 26.11
CA LYS A 189 16.58 16.47 25.04
C LYS A 189 15.90 17.37 24.02
N ILE A 190 14.59 17.18 23.78
CA ILE A 190 13.78 18.11 23.01
C ILE A 190 13.79 19.48 23.73
N LYS A 191 13.45 19.51 25.01
CA LYS A 191 13.45 20.73 25.83
C LYS A 191 14.79 21.47 25.77
N GLU A 192 15.89 20.78 26.05
CA GLU A 192 17.24 21.36 25.97
C GLU A 192 17.56 21.93 24.58
N THR A 193 17.12 21.27 23.51
CA THR A 193 17.37 21.72 22.13
C THR A 193 16.64 23.02 21.84
N PHE A 194 15.37 23.13 22.20
CA PHE A 194 14.58 24.36 22.04
C PHE A 194 15.06 25.48 22.99
N GLU A 195 15.50 25.16 24.21
CA GLU A 195 16.04 26.16 25.15
C GLU A 195 17.42 26.69 24.76
N SER A 196 18.15 25.97 23.90
CA SER A 196 19.44 26.42 23.37
C SER A 196 19.35 27.58 22.36
N VAL A 197 18.14 27.87 21.85
CA VAL A 197 17.89 29.00 20.95
C VAL A 197 17.05 30.10 21.64
N PRO A 198 17.12 31.36 21.17
CA PRO A 198 16.30 32.45 21.69
C PRO A 198 14.81 32.14 21.61
N GLU A 199 14.02 32.74 22.50
CA GLU A 199 12.60 32.42 22.66
C GLU A 199 11.78 32.56 21.37
N TRP A 200 12.08 33.57 20.54
CA TRP A 200 11.39 33.81 19.27
C TRP A 200 11.70 32.77 18.18
N ASP A 201 12.76 31.96 18.34
CA ASP A 201 13.16 30.91 17.39
C ASP A 201 12.71 29.51 17.85
N ARG A 202 11.96 29.39 18.95
CA ARG A 202 11.53 28.11 19.52
C ARG A 202 10.34 27.46 18.82
N GLY A 203 9.82 28.06 17.75
CA GLY A 203 8.68 27.53 17.00
C GLY A 203 7.35 27.58 17.76
N LEU A 204 6.25 27.36 17.03
CA LEU A 204 4.88 27.51 17.56
C LEU A 204 4.47 26.34 18.46
N TYR A 205 5.12 25.18 18.31
CA TYR A 205 4.72 23.94 18.98
C TYR A 205 5.43 23.72 20.31
N TYR A 206 6.48 24.48 20.62
CA TYR A 206 7.24 24.33 21.85
C TYR A 206 6.45 24.69 23.13
N PRO A 207 5.68 25.81 23.18
CA PRO A 207 4.82 26.10 24.34
C PRO A 207 3.79 25.00 24.60
N TRP A 208 3.20 24.44 23.53
CA TRP A 208 2.29 23.30 23.64
C TRP A 208 3.00 22.06 24.20
N PHE A 209 4.23 21.78 23.74
CA PHE A 209 5.02 20.66 24.27
C PHE A 209 5.28 20.80 25.77
N LEU A 210 5.61 22.00 26.27
CA LEU A 210 5.85 22.20 27.72
C LEU A 210 4.65 21.81 28.59
N GLN A 211 3.43 22.03 28.10
CA GLN A 211 2.18 21.65 28.78
C GLN A 211 1.82 20.16 28.61
N ASN A 212 2.43 19.48 27.63
CA ASN A 212 2.09 18.11 27.23
C ASN A 212 3.31 17.17 27.24
N GLN A 213 4.29 17.44 28.10
CA GLN A 213 5.51 16.61 28.24
C GLN A 213 5.17 15.15 28.60
N TRP A 214 4.05 14.96 29.31
CA TRP A 214 3.53 13.65 29.70
C TRP A 214 3.39 12.69 28.51
N ILE A 215 3.20 13.19 27.28
CA ILE A 215 3.13 12.39 26.05
C ILE A 215 4.46 11.63 25.80
N LEU A 216 5.60 12.25 26.08
CA LEU A 216 6.93 11.74 25.71
C LEU A 216 7.80 11.24 26.88
N ASP A 217 7.47 11.60 28.13
CA ASP A 217 8.25 11.23 29.31
C ASP A 217 7.71 10.02 30.08
N GLY A 218 6.57 9.46 29.67
CA GLY A 218 5.93 8.31 30.32
C GLY A 218 5.11 8.66 31.56
N SER A 219 4.95 9.94 31.89
CA SER A 219 4.11 10.37 33.02
C SER A 219 2.64 10.00 32.79
N PRO A 220 1.85 9.79 33.87
CA PRO A 220 0.42 9.54 33.75
C PRO A 220 -0.27 10.64 32.96
N VAL A 221 -1.30 10.28 32.20
CA VAL A 221 -2.15 11.27 31.53
C VAL A 221 -2.75 12.16 32.62
N PRO A 222 -2.51 13.49 32.58
CA PRO A 222 -3.12 14.39 33.57
C PRO A 222 -4.64 14.26 33.44
N TYR A 223 -5.30 13.91 34.55
CA TYR A 223 -6.75 13.81 34.61
C TYR A 223 -7.32 15.18 34.23
N ARG A 224 -7.88 15.28 33.03
CA ARG A 224 -8.59 16.47 32.61
C ARG A 224 -9.92 16.41 33.33
N GLN A 225 -10.15 17.33 34.28
CA GLN A 225 -11.50 17.57 34.78
C GLN A 225 -12.32 18.00 33.56
N ASP A 226 -13.11 17.07 33.02
CA ASP A 226 -14.09 17.39 31.99
C ASP A 226 -15.17 18.22 32.68
N PRO A 227 -15.45 19.46 32.22
CA PRO A 227 -16.53 20.28 32.76
C PRO A 227 -17.88 19.56 32.76
N GLN A 228 -18.09 18.56 31.90
CA GLN A 228 -19.34 17.78 31.86
C GLN A 228 -19.45 16.71 32.95
N THR A 229 -18.35 16.27 33.56
CA THR A 229 -18.40 15.30 34.68
C THR A 229 -18.70 15.92 36.04
N GLN A 230 -18.59 17.24 36.19
CA GLN A 230 -18.90 17.89 37.46
C GLN A 230 -20.42 18.02 37.68
N ASP A 231 -21.20 18.26 36.62
CA ASP A 231 -22.68 18.29 36.67
C ASP A 231 -23.32 16.91 36.91
N LEU A 232 -22.62 15.82 36.58
CA LEU A 232 -23.10 14.45 36.77
C LEU A 232 -22.72 13.86 38.13
N MET A 233 -21.69 14.39 38.80
CA MET A 233 -21.31 13.94 40.16
C MET A 233 -21.95 14.77 41.27
N GLU A 234 -22.46 15.99 40.99
CA GLU A 234 -23.17 16.81 41.98
C GLU A 234 -24.68 16.48 42.11
N ASN A 235 -25.23 15.58 41.27
CA ASN A 235 -26.67 15.22 41.26
C ASN A 235 -27.01 13.83 41.82
N GLU A 236 -26.07 13.11 42.42
CA GLU A 236 -26.34 11.83 43.12
C GLU A 236 -25.74 11.82 44.53
N THR A 237 -26.28 12.66 45.42
CA THR A 237 -26.26 12.38 46.86
C THR A 237 -27.67 12.44 47.41
N TRP A 238 -28.23 11.25 47.64
CA TRP A 238 -29.48 11.07 48.38
C TRP A 238 -29.29 11.49 49.84
N ASP A 239 -30.23 12.32 50.26
CA ASP A 239 -30.48 12.87 51.59
C ASP A 239 -30.70 11.78 52.66
N LEU A 240 -30.00 11.91 53.79
CA LEU A 240 -30.43 11.40 55.09
C LEU A 240 -30.28 12.52 56.14
N SER A 241 -31.40 13.21 56.36
CA SER A 241 -31.83 13.89 57.59
C SER A 241 -31.09 15.18 57.96
N SER A 242 -31.78 16.32 57.93
CA SER A 242 -32.60 16.83 59.04
C SER A 242 -32.90 18.34 58.88
N ASP A 243 -34.17 18.68 59.12
CA ASP A 243 -34.71 19.96 59.60
C ASP A 243 -34.68 21.25 58.72
N VAL A 244 -35.87 21.52 58.18
CA VAL A 244 -36.57 22.76 57.71
C VAL A 244 -36.24 24.07 58.49
N PRO A 245 -36.78 25.28 58.16
CA PRO A 245 -37.22 25.97 56.90
C PRO A 245 -36.45 27.31 56.68
N TRP A 246 -36.63 28.10 55.60
CA TRP A 246 -37.55 29.25 55.53
C TRP A 246 -37.43 30.03 54.19
N TRP A 247 -38.62 30.42 53.67
CA TRP A 247 -39.03 31.59 52.84
C TRP A 247 -38.39 31.85 51.46
N SER A 248 -39.03 32.54 50.50
CA SER A 248 -40.38 32.62 49.92
C SER A 248 -40.31 33.66 48.77
N GLU A 249 -41.28 33.64 47.86
CA GLU A 249 -41.74 34.73 46.98
C GLU A 249 -41.10 34.96 45.58
N ASP A 250 -41.91 34.58 44.58
CA ASP A 250 -42.58 35.44 43.58
C ASP A 250 -41.82 36.20 42.47
N LYS A 251 -42.06 35.77 41.22
CA LYS A 251 -42.78 36.47 40.09
C LYS A 251 -42.27 35.92 38.74
N ALA A 252 -43.04 35.34 37.82
CA ALA A 252 -44.32 35.65 37.16
C ALA A 252 -44.15 36.12 35.68
N MET A 253 -45.11 35.70 34.85
CA MET A 253 -45.53 36.13 33.50
C MET A 253 -44.86 35.44 32.28
N SER A 254 -45.55 34.56 31.54
CA SER A 254 -46.64 34.75 30.52
C SER A 254 -46.03 35.00 29.11
N ASP A 255 -46.48 34.49 27.96
CA ASP A 255 -47.80 34.05 27.46
C ASP A 255 -47.67 33.02 26.30
N TYR A 256 -48.71 32.20 26.14
CA TYR A 256 -49.10 31.32 25.01
C TYR A 256 -49.73 32.15 23.83
N PRO A 257 -50.34 31.65 22.71
CA PRO A 257 -50.75 30.28 22.35
C PRO A 257 -50.63 29.83 20.84
N ILE A 258 -50.96 28.55 20.64
CA ILE A 258 -51.38 27.85 19.41
C ILE A 258 -52.81 28.28 18.98
N PRO A 259 -53.27 28.03 17.73
CA PRO A 259 -54.45 27.15 17.61
C PRO A 259 -54.44 26.16 16.42
N LEU A 260 -55.28 25.14 16.59
CA LEU A 260 -55.48 23.87 15.87
C LEU A 260 -56.36 23.96 14.60
N ALA A 261 -56.15 23.01 13.66
CA ALA A 261 -57.02 22.03 12.94
C ALA A 261 -58.54 22.36 12.71
N PRO A 262 -59.34 21.70 11.79
CA PRO A 262 -59.44 20.21 11.70
C PRO A 262 -60.00 19.50 10.41
N ASN A 263 -59.86 18.15 10.42
CA ASN A 263 -60.74 17.04 9.98
C ASN A 263 -61.16 16.79 8.51
N ALA A 264 -61.02 15.53 8.03
CA ALA A 264 -62.09 14.51 8.09
C ALA A 264 -61.69 13.14 7.47
N GLU A 265 -62.28 12.08 8.03
CA GLU A 265 -62.10 10.63 7.85
C GLU A 265 -62.73 10.07 6.55
N HIS A 266 -62.47 8.80 6.19
CA HIS A 266 -63.47 7.77 5.81
C HIS A 266 -62.85 6.34 5.73
N ASN A 267 -63.70 5.34 6.03
CA ASN A 267 -63.41 3.92 6.31
C ASN A 267 -63.38 2.95 5.10
N ILE A 268 -62.81 1.77 5.38
CA ILE A 268 -62.58 0.48 4.66
C ILE A 268 -63.84 -0.17 4.01
N PRO A 269 -63.73 -1.16 3.07
CA PRO A 269 -63.59 -2.59 3.46
C PRO A 269 -62.74 -3.50 2.53
N ALA A 270 -62.49 -4.72 3.04
CA ALA A 270 -61.66 -5.81 2.52
C ALA A 270 -62.17 -6.56 1.26
N CYS A 271 -61.28 -7.33 0.61
CA CYS A 271 -61.68 -8.52 -0.15
C CYS A 271 -60.60 -9.64 -0.10
N LYS A 272 -61.05 -10.86 0.15
CA LYS A 272 -60.34 -12.15 0.08
C LYS A 272 -60.51 -12.73 -1.32
N CYS A 273 -59.46 -13.29 -1.92
CA CYS A 273 -59.56 -14.36 -2.92
C CYS A 273 -58.42 -15.38 -2.75
N HIS A 274 -58.81 -16.64 -2.84
CA HIS A 274 -58.05 -17.87 -2.68
C HIS A 274 -57.37 -18.30 -4.00
N GLU A 275 -56.40 -19.21 -3.85
CA GLU A 275 -56.13 -20.37 -4.70
C GLU A 275 -55.06 -20.37 -5.84
N ASN A 276 -54.08 -21.26 -5.57
CA ASN A 276 -53.60 -22.36 -6.42
C ASN A 276 -52.30 -22.21 -7.24
N LYS A 277 -51.27 -22.87 -6.67
CA LYS A 277 -50.44 -23.94 -7.28
C LYS A 277 -49.72 -23.62 -8.60
N ARG A 278 -48.37 -23.68 -8.54
CA ARG A 278 -47.62 -24.85 -9.03
C ARG A 278 -46.14 -24.77 -8.65
N THR A 279 -45.76 -25.77 -7.85
CA THR A 279 -44.43 -26.34 -7.69
C THR A 279 -43.88 -26.84 -9.04
N LEU A 280 -42.58 -26.63 -9.29
CA LEU A 280 -41.72 -27.46 -10.14
C LEU A 280 -40.24 -27.20 -9.78
N THR A 281 -39.72 -27.99 -8.83
CA THR A 281 -38.37 -28.60 -8.92
C THR A 281 -38.60 -30.02 -9.49
N PRO A 282 -37.64 -30.75 -10.11
CA PRO A 282 -36.32 -31.08 -9.53
C PRO A 282 -35.16 -31.18 -10.58
N GLU A 283 -33.91 -30.91 -10.20
CA GLU A 283 -32.84 -31.89 -9.86
C GLU A 283 -31.78 -32.08 -10.95
N THR A 284 -30.52 -32.08 -10.45
CA THR A 284 -29.35 -32.85 -10.89
C THR A 284 -28.83 -32.73 -12.32
N GLU A 285 -27.60 -32.23 -12.44
CA GLU A 285 -26.51 -33.05 -13.00
C GLU A 285 -25.16 -32.55 -12.47
N GLU A 286 -24.65 -33.25 -11.45
CA GLU A 286 -23.22 -33.32 -11.16
C GLU A 286 -22.55 -34.11 -12.29
N ARG A 287 -21.48 -33.56 -12.88
CA ARG A 287 -20.48 -34.41 -13.51
C ARG A 287 -19.07 -33.90 -13.24
N ALA A 288 -18.38 -34.73 -12.46
CA ALA A 288 -16.97 -34.69 -12.17
C ALA A 288 -16.10 -34.68 -13.45
N ILE A 289 -15.09 -33.83 -13.48
CA ILE A 289 -13.90 -34.01 -14.31
C ILE A 289 -12.64 -33.85 -13.43
N SER A 290 -12.12 -35.01 -13.05
CA SER A 290 -10.72 -35.40 -13.09
C SER A 290 -9.64 -34.39 -12.68
N THR A 291 -9.17 -34.50 -11.43
CA THR A 291 -7.87 -34.03 -10.98
C THR A 291 -6.77 -35.00 -11.38
N LYS A 292 -6.12 -34.75 -12.52
CA LYS A 292 -4.76 -35.23 -12.79
C LYS A 292 -4.00 -34.16 -13.59
N ASP A 293 -2.74 -34.02 -13.20
CA ASP A 293 -1.64 -33.30 -13.88
C ASP A 293 -1.50 -31.79 -13.62
N ALA A 294 -0.68 -31.47 -12.61
CA ALA A 294 0.31 -30.40 -12.69
C ALA A 294 1.44 -30.66 -11.67
N ARG A 295 2.36 -31.55 -12.07
CA ARG A 295 3.65 -31.76 -11.41
C ARG A 295 4.56 -30.59 -11.84
N TYR A 296 4.71 -29.57 -10.99
CA TYR A 296 5.67 -28.49 -11.25
C TYR A 296 7.07 -28.93 -10.80
N GLU A 297 7.88 -29.36 -11.77
CA GLU A 297 9.34 -29.43 -11.66
C GLU A 297 9.90 -28.01 -11.77
N TRP A 298 10.56 -27.53 -10.71
CA TRP A 298 11.31 -26.28 -10.75
C TRP A 298 12.77 -26.55 -11.12
N ILE A 299 13.23 -25.80 -12.11
CA ILE A 299 14.59 -25.69 -12.61
C ILE A 299 15.54 -25.29 -11.46
N GLU A 300 16.54 -26.11 -11.20
CA GLU A 300 17.64 -25.83 -10.28
C GLU A 300 18.44 -24.61 -10.76
N GLN A 301 18.62 -23.60 -9.89
CA GLN A 301 19.65 -22.58 -10.08
C GLN A 301 20.99 -23.08 -9.51
N PRO A 302 22.14 -22.78 -10.15
CA PRO A 302 23.43 -23.31 -9.74
C PRO A 302 23.85 -22.76 -8.36
N ALA A 303 24.40 -23.67 -7.55
CA ALA A 303 24.83 -23.44 -6.17
C ALA A 303 25.87 -22.30 -6.04
N PRO A 304 25.82 -21.50 -4.95
CA PRO A 304 26.98 -20.72 -4.55
C PRO A 304 28.08 -21.67 -4.09
N THR A 305 29.27 -21.53 -4.69
CA THR A 305 30.46 -22.31 -4.37
C THR A 305 30.76 -22.27 -2.87
N SER A 306 30.78 -23.45 -2.24
CA SER A 306 31.08 -23.63 -0.83
C SER A 306 32.58 -23.44 -0.55
N GLU A 307 32.99 -22.22 -0.23
CA GLU A 307 34.22 -22.04 0.55
C GLU A 307 33.91 -22.41 2.01
N LYS A 308 34.44 -23.56 2.44
CA LYS A 308 34.42 -23.97 3.85
C LYS A 308 35.26 -22.97 4.64
N GLN A 309 34.62 -21.98 5.28
CA GLN A 309 35.28 -21.15 6.27
C GLN A 309 35.51 -21.97 7.55
N ASP A 310 36.77 -21.99 7.97
CA ASP A 310 37.25 -22.66 9.17
C ASP A 310 36.52 -22.20 10.45
N ARG A 311 36.03 -23.18 11.20
CA ARG A 311 35.28 -23.02 12.45
C ARG A 311 36.19 -22.66 13.62
N LYS A 312 36.26 -21.39 14.03
CA LYS A 312 36.73 -21.00 15.39
C LYS A 312 36.03 -19.80 16.05
N THR A 313 34.91 -19.31 15.52
CA THR A 313 34.06 -18.32 16.22
C THR A 313 32.61 -18.81 16.29
N PRO A 314 31.96 -18.80 17.48
CA PRO A 314 30.55 -19.15 17.56
C PRO A 314 29.73 -18.13 16.77
N ALA A 315 28.94 -18.61 15.82
CA ALA A 315 28.06 -17.75 15.02
C ALA A 315 27.15 -16.95 15.94
N LYS A 316 26.93 -15.66 15.68
CA LYS A 316 26.00 -14.83 16.45
C LYS A 316 24.56 -15.31 16.22
N CYS A 317 23.69 -15.23 17.23
CA CYS A 317 22.25 -15.44 17.03
C CYS A 317 21.73 -14.47 15.96
N SER A 318 20.98 -14.98 14.99
CA SER A 318 20.39 -14.24 13.88
C SER A 318 19.14 -13.49 14.28
N ASN A 319 18.56 -13.77 15.46
CA ASN A 319 17.56 -12.89 16.04
C ASN A 319 18.24 -11.58 16.46
N TYR A 320 17.81 -10.47 15.89
CA TYR A 320 18.44 -9.16 16.07
C TYR A 320 18.32 -8.63 17.50
N ASP A 321 17.33 -9.09 18.27
CA ASP A 321 17.14 -8.77 19.69
C ASP A 321 17.94 -9.69 20.64
N CYS A 322 18.72 -10.63 20.09
CA CYS A 322 19.49 -11.59 20.88
C CYS A 322 21.00 -11.43 20.69
N GLU A 323 21.71 -11.17 21.78
CA GLU A 323 23.18 -11.04 21.79
C GLU A 323 23.91 -12.36 22.07
N GLN A 324 23.16 -13.43 22.35
CA GLN A 324 23.74 -14.74 22.67
C GLN A 324 24.35 -15.41 21.41
N PRO A 325 25.34 -16.30 21.58
CA PRO A 325 25.85 -17.10 20.48
C PRO A 325 24.76 -18.04 19.94
N GLY A 326 24.62 -18.09 18.62
CA GLY A 326 23.76 -19.01 17.90
C GLY A 326 24.35 -20.42 17.93
N THR A 327 23.63 -21.34 18.57
CA THR A 327 24.08 -22.72 18.78
C THR A 327 23.44 -23.71 17.80
N ARG A 328 22.35 -23.30 17.13
CA ARG A 328 21.57 -24.15 16.23
C ARG A 328 21.31 -23.43 14.91
N CYS A 329 21.61 -24.07 13.79
CA CYS A 329 21.32 -23.53 12.47
C CYS A 329 19.85 -23.71 12.08
N CYS A 330 19.34 -22.86 11.19
CA CYS A 330 18.05 -23.04 10.56
C CYS A 330 18.10 -24.23 9.60
N ALA A 331 17.23 -25.21 9.78
CA ALA A 331 17.18 -26.40 8.93
C ALA A 331 16.80 -26.11 7.46
N GLY A 332 16.21 -24.94 7.18
CA GLY A 332 15.84 -24.56 5.81
C GLY A 332 17.01 -24.00 5.01
N CYS A 333 17.70 -22.98 5.53
CA CYS A 333 18.76 -22.30 4.79
C CYS A 333 20.19 -22.67 5.24
N GLU A 334 20.34 -23.29 6.41
CA GLU A 334 21.61 -23.60 7.09
C GLU A 334 22.52 -22.39 7.39
N ALA A 335 22.13 -21.18 6.96
CA ALA A 335 22.89 -19.94 7.08
C ALA A 335 22.55 -19.13 8.34
N ALA A 336 21.31 -19.19 8.82
CA ALA A 336 20.90 -18.49 10.04
C ALA A 336 21.13 -19.36 11.27
N PHE A 337 21.63 -18.77 12.37
CA PHE A 337 21.91 -19.46 13.63
C PHE A 337 21.09 -18.87 14.77
N TYR A 338 20.57 -19.68 15.67
CA TYR A 338 19.73 -19.25 16.79
C TYR A 338 20.23 -19.87 18.08
N CYS A 339 20.20 -19.10 19.18
CA CYS A 339 20.56 -19.60 20.50
C CYS A 339 19.47 -20.52 21.08
N SER A 340 18.22 -20.32 20.68
CA SER A 340 17.05 -21.02 21.21
C SER A 340 15.96 -21.17 20.14
N ARG A 341 14.93 -22.00 20.44
CA ARG A 341 13.76 -22.12 19.58
C ARG A 341 12.90 -20.86 19.59
N SER A 342 12.80 -20.17 20.73
CA SER A 342 12.07 -18.89 20.84
C SER A 342 12.71 -17.85 19.91
N CYS A 343 14.03 -17.62 19.98
CA CYS A 343 14.68 -16.65 19.11
C CYS A 343 14.52 -16.95 17.62
N ARG A 344 14.40 -18.23 17.26
CA ARG A 344 14.07 -18.61 15.87
C ARG A 344 12.63 -18.24 15.52
N THR A 345 11.68 -18.50 16.42
CA THR A 345 10.27 -18.14 16.25
C THR A 345 10.10 -16.63 16.16
N ASP A 346 10.76 -15.87 17.05
CA ASP A 346 10.67 -14.40 17.11
C ASP A 346 11.22 -13.75 15.83
N ASN A 347 12.34 -14.25 15.32
CA ASN A 347 12.93 -13.78 14.06
C ASN A 347 12.27 -14.40 12.81
N TRP A 348 11.32 -15.33 12.96
CA TRP A 348 10.81 -16.09 11.82
C TRP A 348 10.12 -15.19 10.79
N GLU A 349 9.44 -14.12 11.24
CA GLU A 349 8.71 -13.18 10.37
C GLU A 349 9.61 -12.45 9.38
N VAL A 350 10.86 -12.17 9.77
CA VAL A 350 11.85 -11.53 8.91
C VAL A 350 12.67 -12.58 8.15
N HIS A 351 13.05 -13.66 8.83
CA HIS A 351 13.90 -14.70 8.27
C HIS A 351 13.24 -15.50 7.14
N VAL A 352 11.94 -15.76 7.21
CA VAL A 352 11.23 -16.61 6.24
C VAL A 352 11.42 -16.14 4.79
N TRP A 353 11.55 -14.84 4.56
CA TRP A 353 11.73 -14.22 3.24
C TRP A 353 13.12 -14.39 2.62
N VAL A 354 14.11 -14.73 3.44
CA VAL A 354 15.49 -15.03 3.02
C VAL A 354 15.85 -16.49 3.28
N CYS A 355 14.87 -17.30 3.69
CA CYS A 355 15.01 -18.72 3.95
C CYS A 355 14.65 -19.54 2.70
N ARG A 356 15.11 -20.79 2.62
CA ARG A 356 14.81 -21.71 1.50
C ARG A 356 13.52 -22.52 1.71
N VAL A 357 12.67 -22.12 2.65
CA VAL A 357 11.40 -22.82 2.90
C VAL A 357 10.31 -22.31 1.96
N PRO A 358 9.35 -23.17 1.55
CA PRO A 358 8.22 -22.73 0.75
C PRO A 358 7.38 -21.69 1.49
N ILE A 359 7.16 -20.53 0.86
CA ILE A 359 6.29 -19.47 1.35
C ILE A 359 4.88 -19.72 0.80
N HIS A 360 3.87 -19.55 1.66
CA HIS A 360 2.46 -19.72 1.32
C HIS A 360 1.64 -18.56 1.89
N THR A 361 0.35 -18.50 1.54
CA THR A 361 -0.52 -17.36 1.86
C THR A 361 -0.60 -17.00 3.34
N GLY A 362 -0.56 -17.98 4.24
CA GLY A 362 -0.50 -17.73 5.69
C GLY A 362 0.75 -16.97 6.18
N HIS A 363 1.87 -17.01 5.46
CA HIS A 363 3.06 -16.22 5.80
C HIS A 363 2.86 -14.73 5.46
N TYR A 364 2.24 -14.44 4.31
CA TYR A 364 1.88 -13.08 3.95
C TYR A 364 0.84 -12.49 4.91
N LEU A 365 -0.13 -13.29 5.37
CA LEU A 365 -1.11 -12.84 6.36
C LEU A 365 -0.46 -12.52 7.70
N ARG A 366 0.42 -13.40 8.19
CA ARG A 366 1.12 -13.18 9.46
C ARG A 366 1.96 -11.91 9.43
N ARG A 367 2.68 -11.68 8.33
CA ARG A 367 3.40 -10.42 8.09
C ARG A 367 2.47 -9.21 8.08
N ALA A 368 1.35 -9.30 7.39
CA ALA A 368 0.36 -8.23 7.32
C ALA A 368 -0.20 -7.89 8.73
N CYS A 369 -0.51 -8.89 9.55
CA CYS A 369 -0.91 -8.70 10.94
C CYS A 369 0.19 -8.09 11.81
N PHE A 370 1.46 -8.50 11.61
CA PHE A 370 2.61 -7.94 12.32
C PHE A 370 2.87 -6.47 11.94
N ASP A 371 2.79 -6.16 10.64
CA ASP A 371 2.98 -4.81 10.11
C ASP A 371 1.76 -3.90 10.38
N ASP A 372 0.68 -4.45 10.94
CA ASP A 372 -0.63 -3.80 11.12
C ASP A 372 -1.16 -3.16 9.82
N LEU A 373 -1.08 -3.94 8.74
CA LEU A 373 -1.51 -3.53 7.41
C LEU A 373 -2.42 -4.60 6.83
N VAL A 374 -3.47 -4.17 6.13
CA VAL A 374 -4.29 -5.09 5.35
C VAL A 374 -3.41 -5.82 4.32
N PRO A 375 -3.52 -7.16 4.18
CA PRO A 375 -2.71 -7.91 3.23
C PRO A 375 -2.86 -7.37 1.81
N LYS A 376 -1.73 -7.20 1.12
CA LYS A 376 -1.69 -6.84 -0.31
C LYS A 376 -1.55 -8.06 -1.23
N HIS A 377 -1.06 -9.17 -0.70
CA HIS A 377 -0.85 -10.38 -1.49
C HIS A 377 -2.21 -10.96 -1.91
N HIS A 378 -2.46 -11.00 -3.22
CA HIS A 378 -3.76 -11.30 -3.79
C HIS A 378 -4.35 -12.63 -3.27
N GLN A 379 -3.62 -13.74 -3.44
CA GLN A 379 -4.11 -15.05 -2.99
C GLN A 379 -4.33 -15.11 -1.47
N THR A 380 -3.61 -14.30 -0.69
CA THR A 380 -3.83 -14.23 0.77
C THR A 380 -5.14 -13.52 1.08
N ARG A 381 -5.47 -12.48 0.33
CA ARG A 381 -6.74 -11.78 0.50
C ARG A 381 -7.93 -12.68 0.18
N ILE A 382 -7.81 -13.51 -0.85
CA ILE A 382 -8.81 -14.54 -1.18
C ILE A 382 -8.86 -15.62 -0.11
N ASP A 383 -7.72 -16.26 0.18
CA ASP A 383 -7.63 -17.45 1.03
C ASP A 383 -8.15 -17.21 2.45
N TYR A 384 -8.07 -15.97 2.92
CA TYR A 384 -8.43 -15.56 4.28
C TYR A 384 -9.54 -14.52 4.32
N GLY A 385 -10.31 -14.35 3.24
CA GLY A 385 -11.58 -13.63 3.25
C GLY A 385 -11.50 -12.09 3.25
N PHE A 386 -10.34 -11.47 3.07
CA PHE A 386 -10.22 -10.00 3.00
C PHE A 386 -10.99 -9.43 1.81
N ASP A 387 -10.95 -10.08 0.65
CA ASP A 387 -11.72 -9.63 -0.52
C ASP A 387 -13.25 -9.74 -0.31
N ARG A 388 -13.67 -10.55 0.65
CA ARG A 388 -15.08 -10.69 1.05
C ARG A 388 -15.46 -9.72 2.16
N ALA A 389 -14.52 -9.34 3.02
CA ALA A 389 -14.75 -8.41 4.11
C ALA A 389 -14.97 -6.96 3.63
N GLY A 390 -14.38 -6.56 2.49
CA GLY A 390 -14.54 -5.23 1.90
C GLY A 390 -14.23 -4.11 2.90
N ARG A 391 -15.20 -3.25 3.22
CA ARG A 391 -15.02 -2.16 4.20
C ARG A 391 -14.67 -2.65 5.62
N HIS A 392 -14.85 -3.94 5.91
CA HIS A 392 -14.55 -4.55 7.20
C HIS A 392 -13.17 -5.26 7.24
N GLU A 393 -12.32 -5.08 6.23
CA GLU A 393 -10.96 -5.64 6.17
C GLU A 393 -10.12 -5.33 7.42
N GLY A 394 -10.27 -4.15 8.02
CA GLY A 394 -9.59 -3.81 9.28
C GLY A 394 -10.08 -4.63 10.48
N LYS A 395 -11.38 -4.93 10.57
CA LYS A 395 -11.93 -5.79 11.63
C LYS A 395 -11.47 -7.23 11.47
N LEU A 396 -11.37 -7.70 10.23
CA LEU A 396 -10.83 -9.03 9.92
C LEU A 396 -9.33 -9.12 10.22
N LEU A 397 -8.55 -8.06 9.94
CA LEU A 397 -7.15 -7.99 10.35
C LEU A 397 -7.02 -8.08 11.87
N GLY A 398 -7.82 -7.32 12.61
CA GLY A 398 -7.89 -7.34 14.07
C GLY A 398 -8.25 -8.72 14.64
N LEU A 399 -9.16 -9.45 13.99
CA LEU A 399 -9.47 -10.83 14.34
C LEU A 399 -8.24 -11.75 14.24
N TYR A 400 -7.51 -11.69 13.12
CA TYR A 400 -6.31 -12.51 12.92
C TYR A 400 -5.16 -12.10 13.85
N GLN A 401 -4.99 -10.81 14.14
CA GLN A 401 -4.05 -10.34 15.16
C GLN A 401 -4.40 -10.91 16.54
N GLY A 402 -5.67 -10.82 16.94
CA GLY A 402 -6.17 -11.41 18.18
C GLY A 402 -5.93 -12.91 18.26
N LEU A 403 -6.15 -13.63 17.14
CA LEU A 403 -5.91 -15.08 17.05
C LEU A 403 -4.46 -15.45 17.36
N TRP A 404 -3.48 -14.73 16.80
CA TRP A 404 -2.07 -14.96 17.10
C TRP A 404 -1.66 -14.51 18.51
N TYR A 405 -2.34 -13.49 19.05
CA TYR A 405 -2.12 -13.04 20.42
C TYR A 405 -2.55 -14.11 21.43
N ILE A 406 -3.76 -14.66 21.29
CA ILE A 406 -4.29 -15.69 22.22
C ILE A 406 -3.70 -17.08 21.96
N THR A 407 -3.17 -17.33 20.75
CA THR A 407 -2.53 -18.61 20.38
C THR A 407 -1.08 -18.40 19.96
N PRO A 408 -0.13 -18.16 20.90
CA PRO A 408 1.26 -17.83 20.57
C PRO A 408 2.01 -18.93 19.80
N ASN A 409 1.54 -20.18 19.92
CA ASN A 409 2.12 -21.34 19.23
C ASN A 409 1.58 -21.53 17.80
N LEU A 410 0.56 -20.77 17.38
CA LEU A 410 -0.03 -20.89 16.05
C LEU A 410 0.96 -20.46 14.98
N THR A 411 1.40 -21.43 14.17
CA THR A 411 2.31 -21.15 13.05
C THR A 411 1.53 -20.77 11.79
N SER A 412 2.13 -19.99 10.89
CA SER A 412 1.54 -19.72 9.56
C SER A 412 1.20 -21.01 8.81
N LYS A 413 2.01 -22.06 8.98
CA LYS A 413 1.80 -23.37 8.35
C LYS A 413 0.52 -24.05 8.86
N GLU A 414 0.26 -23.92 10.15
CA GLU A 414 -0.93 -24.46 10.81
C GLU A 414 -2.18 -23.69 10.43
N LEU A 415 -2.12 -22.36 10.41
CA LEU A 415 -3.21 -21.54 9.89
C LEU A 415 -3.53 -21.85 8.41
N ASN A 416 -2.49 -22.11 7.60
CA ASN A 416 -2.68 -22.54 6.22
C ASN A 416 -3.27 -23.96 6.12
N ARG A 417 -2.98 -24.85 7.08
CA ARG A 417 -3.60 -26.18 7.20
C ARG A 417 -5.09 -26.04 7.52
N TRP A 418 -5.47 -25.19 8.48
CA TRP A 418 -6.87 -24.90 8.77
C TRP A 418 -7.61 -24.44 7.53
N ARG A 419 -7.02 -23.50 6.78
CA ARG A 419 -7.57 -23.01 5.51
C ARG A 419 -7.78 -24.12 4.49
N LYS A 420 -6.74 -24.93 4.23
CA LYS A 420 -6.81 -26.00 3.21
C LYS A 420 -7.83 -27.08 3.55
N ASN A 421 -8.07 -27.31 4.84
CA ASN A 421 -9.00 -28.32 5.32
C ASN A 421 -10.42 -27.78 5.57
N GLY A 422 -10.66 -26.49 5.32
CA GLY A 422 -11.96 -25.86 5.58
C GLY A 422 -12.28 -25.71 7.08
N LEU A 423 -11.28 -25.71 7.95
CA LEU A 423 -11.42 -25.66 9.41
C LEU A 423 -11.24 -24.25 9.99
N LEU A 424 -11.10 -23.22 9.14
CA LEU A 424 -10.78 -21.86 9.61
C LEU A 424 -11.79 -21.35 10.65
N VAL A 425 -13.08 -21.44 10.37
CA VAL A 425 -14.11 -20.90 11.27
C VAL A 425 -14.16 -21.67 12.58
N SER A 426 -14.17 -23.01 12.52
CA SER A 426 -14.22 -23.84 13.73
C SER A 426 -13.00 -23.63 14.63
N GLU A 427 -11.79 -23.60 14.07
CA GLU A 427 -10.55 -23.49 14.85
C GLU A 427 -10.34 -22.06 15.39
N ILE A 428 -10.79 -21.03 14.67
CA ILE A 428 -10.82 -19.66 15.18
C ILE A 428 -11.75 -19.59 16.39
N LYS A 429 -12.97 -20.15 16.28
CA LYS A 429 -13.92 -20.16 17.41
C LYS A 429 -13.35 -20.89 18.61
N GLU A 430 -12.81 -22.09 18.42
CA GLU A 430 -12.22 -22.88 19.50
C GLU A 430 -11.07 -22.12 20.19
N SER A 431 -10.22 -21.43 19.40
CA SER A 431 -9.12 -20.62 19.92
C SER A 431 -9.63 -19.47 20.81
N PHE A 432 -10.61 -18.69 20.35
CA PHE A 432 -11.18 -17.58 21.12
C PHE A 432 -12.08 -18.04 22.29
N GLU A 433 -12.78 -19.16 22.15
CA GLU A 433 -13.62 -19.71 23.21
C GLU A 433 -12.81 -20.35 24.34
N SER A 434 -11.54 -20.72 24.07
CA SER A 434 -10.60 -21.21 25.08
C SER A 434 -10.17 -20.16 26.12
N VAL A 435 -10.36 -18.87 25.84
CA VAL A 435 -10.06 -17.76 26.76
C VAL A 435 -11.33 -17.12 27.34
N PRO A 436 -11.28 -16.48 28.53
CA PRO A 436 -12.42 -15.83 29.16
C PRO A 436 -13.08 -14.78 28.26
N GLU A 437 -14.40 -14.60 28.38
CA GLU A 437 -15.18 -13.74 27.50
C GLU A 437 -14.67 -12.29 27.44
N GLN A 438 -14.20 -11.76 28.57
CA GLN A 438 -13.67 -10.39 28.68
C GLN A 438 -12.36 -10.19 27.90
N GLU A 439 -11.62 -11.26 27.60
CA GLU A 439 -10.31 -11.21 26.94
C GLU A 439 -10.39 -11.51 25.43
N ARG A 440 -11.57 -11.83 24.90
CA ARG A 440 -11.77 -12.19 23.48
C ARG A 440 -11.69 -10.99 22.52
N GLY A 441 -11.75 -9.77 23.06
CA GLY A 441 -11.73 -8.52 22.29
C GLY A 441 -12.99 -8.28 21.46
N LEU A 442 -13.14 -7.07 20.91
CA LEU A 442 -14.34 -6.65 20.18
C LEU A 442 -14.47 -7.29 18.78
N TYR A 443 -13.39 -7.84 18.23
CA TYR A 443 -13.38 -8.42 16.88
C TYR A 443 -14.00 -9.83 16.85
N TYR A 444 -13.94 -10.59 17.94
CA TYR A 444 -14.52 -11.94 17.99
C TYR A 444 -16.06 -11.93 17.94
N PRO A 445 -16.78 -11.10 18.73
CA PRO A 445 -18.23 -10.94 18.58
C PRO A 445 -18.64 -10.48 17.17
N TRP A 446 -17.87 -9.57 16.57
CA TRP A 446 -18.09 -9.16 15.18
C TRP A 446 -17.93 -10.35 14.21
N PHE A 447 -16.89 -11.17 14.39
CA PHE A 447 -16.66 -12.36 13.57
C PHE A 447 -17.81 -13.36 13.65
N LEU A 448 -18.38 -13.61 14.84
CA LEU A 448 -19.52 -14.52 15.00
C LEU A 448 -20.75 -14.09 14.16
N GLN A 449 -20.94 -12.79 13.96
CA GLN A 449 -22.01 -12.24 13.10
C GLN A 449 -21.63 -12.23 11.61
N ASN A 450 -20.36 -12.46 11.27
CA ASN A 450 -19.81 -12.32 9.92
C ASN A 450 -19.02 -13.57 9.46
N GLN A 451 -19.39 -14.76 9.97
CA GLN A 451 -18.71 -16.03 9.64
C GLN A 451 -18.74 -16.34 8.14
N TRP A 452 -19.77 -15.84 7.44
CA TRP A 452 -19.91 -15.93 5.98
C TRP A 452 -18.66 -15.47 5.23
N ILE A 453 -17.87 -14.54 5.78
CA ILE A 453 -16.60 -14.06 5.20
C ILE A 453 -15.63 -15.23 4.96
N LEU A 454 -15.57 -16.21 5.87
CA LEU A 454 -14.62 -17.33 5.82
C LEU A 454 -15.24 -18.66 5.36
N ASP A 455 -16.55 -18.84 5.50
CA ASP A 455 -17.24 -20.14 5.27
C ASP A 455 -17.46 -20.52 3.80
N ARG A 456 -16.91 -19.78 2.83
CA ARG A 456 -17.07 -20.02 1.38
C ARG A 456 -18.51 -20.17 0.86
N SER A 457 -19.53 -19.90 1.68
CA SER A 457 -20.94 -19.88 1.25
C SER A 457 -21.14 -18.91 0.08
N PRO A 458 -21.94 -19.26 -0.95
CA PRO A 458 -22.16 -18.41 -2.12
C PRO A 458 -22.71 -17.04 -1.72
N ILE A 459 -22.06 -15.97 -2.20
CA ILE A 459 -22.51 -14.58 -2.04
C ILE A 459 -23.44 -14.24 -3.20
N GLN A 460 -24.57 -14.95 -3.34
CA GLN A 460 -25.47 -14.68 -4.47
C GLN A 460 -26.44 -13.52 -4.19
N ASN A 461 -26.71 -13.18 -2.92
CA ASN A 461 -27.70 -12.15 -2.58
C ASN A 461 -27.09 -10.84 -2.03
N GLU A 462 -25.94 -10.87 -1.33
CA GLU A 462 -25.40 -9.65 -0.67
C GLU A 462 -24.76 -8.64 -1.64
N VAL A 463 -24.26 -9.09 -2.80
CA VAL A 463 -23.68 -8.20 -3.81
C VAL A 463 -24.75 -7.30 -4.42
N GLU A 464 -25.87 -7.91 -4.81
CA GLU A 464 -27.03 -7.19 -5.34
C GLU A 464 -27.65 -6.31 -4.24
N GLU A 465 -27.80 -6.83 -3.02
CA GLU A 465 -28.28 -6.04 -1.87
C GLU A 465 -27.36 -4.85 -1.55
N MET A 466 -26.04 -5.01 -1.63
CA MET A 466 -25.08 -3.94 -1.39
C MET A 466 -25.12 -2.89 -2.50
N VAL A 467 -25.20 -3.30 -3.76
CA VAL A 467 -25.39 -2.39 -4.90
C VAL A 467 -26.70 -1.63 -4.74
N ASP A 468 -27.77 -2.31 -4.40
CA ASP A 468 -29.07 -1.69 -4.16
C ASP A 468 -29.03 -0.74 -2.96
N GLN A 469 -28.26 -1.06 -1.92
CA GLN A 469 -28.04 -0.14 -0.81
C GLN A 469 -27.27 1.10 -1.25
N TRP A 470 -26.27 0.99 -2.11
CA TRP A 470 -25.55 2.15 -2.66
C TRP A 470 -26.47 3.02 -3.50
N ARG A 471 -27.32 2.41 -4.34
CA ARG A 471 -28.35 3.11 -5.13
C ARG A 471 -29.32 3.87 -4.21
N LYS A 472 -29.81 3.21 -3.15
CA LYS A 472 -30.69 3.83 -2.15
C LYS A 472 -30.03 5.02 -1.46
N ASN A 473 -28.77 4.89 -1.04
CA ASN A 473 -28.02 6.00 -0.43
C ASN A 473 -27.90 7.19 -1.39
N ALA A 474 -27.63 6.93 -2.67
CA ALA A 474 -27.57 7.96 -3.70
C ALA A 474 -28.93 8.66 -3.89
N TRP A 475 -30.04 7.91 -3.97
CA TRP A 475 -31.39 8.49 -4.08
C TRP A 475 -31.75 9.37 -2.89
N VAL A 476 -31.44 8.93 -1.66
CA VAL A 476 -31.65 9.73 -0.45
C VAL A 476 -30.89 11.04 -0.54
N ARG A 477 -29.62 11.01 -1.00
CA ARG A 477 -28.81 12.24 -1.13
C ARG A 477 -29.32 13.16 -2.23
N ILE A 478 -29.76 12.61 -3.36
CA ILE A 478 -30.32 13.37 -4.48
C ILE A 478 -31.71 13.93 -4.10
N GLY A 479 -32.40 13.31 -3.14
CA GLY A 479 -33.74 13.69 -2.71
C GLY A 479 -34.84 13.17 -3.64
N LYS A 480 -34.53 12.22 -4.53
CA LYS A 480 -35.48 11.65 -5.50
C LYS A 480 -35.13 10.19 -5.82
N ASP A 481 -36.15 9.34 -5.83
CA ASP A 481 -36.06 7.99 -6.39
C ASP A 481 -36.03 8.09 -7.93
N LEU A 482 -34.90 7.66 -8.51
CA LEU A 482 -34.64 7.71 -9.94
C LEU A 482 -34.75 6.33 -10.61
N SER A 483 -35.21 5.30 -9.89
CA SER A 483 -35.31 3.92 -10.38
C SER A 483 -36.07 3.78 -11.70
N SER A 484 -37.17 4.52 -11.87
CA SER A 484 -37.99 4.51 -13.10
C SER A 484 -37.35 5.27 -14.29
N GLU A 485 -36.38 6.14 -14.02
CA GLU A 485 -35.69 6.95 -15.04
C GLU A 485 -34.40 6.29 -15.52
N MET A 486 -33.73 5.52 -14.65
CA MET A 486 -32.47 4.83 -14.94
C MET A 486 -32.46 4.03 -16.26
N PRO A 487 -33.50 3.25 -16.61
CA PRO A 487 -33.52 2.50 -17.87
C PRO A 487 -33.45 3.39 -19.13
N LYS A 488 -33.74 4.68 -19.00
CA LYS A 488 -33.76 5.65 -20.11
C LYS A 488 -32.48 6.50 -20.16
N TRP A 489 -31.56 6.33 -19.22
CA TRP A 489 -30.35 7.14 -19.13
C TRP A 489 -29.33 6.78 -20.21
N SER A 490 -28.56 7.78 -20.64
CA SER A 490 -27.36 7.54 -21.44
C SER A 490 -26.36 6.69 -20.65
N GLN A 491 -25.44 6.04 -21.37
CA GLN A 491 -24.34 5.31 -20.75
C GLN A 491 -23.56 6.18 -19.75
N ASN A 492 -23.20 7.41 -20.14
CA ASN A 492 -22.45 8.33 -19.30
C ASN A 492 -23.20 8.70 -18.02
N LYS A 493 -24.53 8.90 -18.09
CA LYS A 493 -25.32 9.23 -16.91
C LYS A 493 -25.42 8.02 -15.95
N ASN A 494 -25.47 6.80 -16.49
CA ASN A 494 -25.36 5.57 -15.69
C ASN A 494 -23.98 5.42 -15.04
N GLU A 495 -22.89 5.69 -15.76
CA GLU A 495 -21.52 5.70 -15.23
C GLU A 495 -21.35 6.74 -14.11
N CYS A 496 -21.83 7.96 -14.33
CA CYS A 496 -21.85 9.02 -13.32
C CYS A 496 -22.59 8.59 -12.07
N PHE A 497 -23.77 7.98 -12.22
CA PHE A 497 -24.56 7.50 -11.10
C PHE A 497 -23.84 6.37 -10.33
N GLY A 498 -23.26 5.41 -11.05
CA GLY A 498 -22.48 4.33 -10.45
C GLY A 498 -21.31 4.86 -9.63
N HIS A 499 -20.59 5.85 -10.16
CA HIS A 499 -19.50 6.51 -9.45
C HIS A 499 -20.01 7.30 -8.23
N TYR A 500 -21.07 8.10 -8.40
CA TYR A 500 -21.69 8.89 -7.32
C TYR A 500 -22.15 7.99 -6.16
N ALA A 501 -22.90 6.93 -6.46
CA ALA A 501 -23.41 5.99 -5.47
C ALA A 501 -22.27 5.28 -4.71
N MET A 502 -21.19 4.96 -5.40
CA MET A 502 -20.00 4.33 -4.83
C MET A 502 -19.27 5.27 -3.87
N VAL A 503 -19.01 6.51 -4.28
CA VAL A 503 -18.31 7.52 -3.46
C VAL A 503 -19.10 7.89 -2.21
N ILE A 504 -20.41 8.13 -2.33
CA ILE A 504 -21.26 8.45 -1.17
C ILE A 504 -21.34 7.28 -0.19
N SER A 505 -21.21 6.06 -0.69
CA SER A 505 -21.10 4.86 0.14
C SER A 505 -19.68 4.63 0.66
N ARG A 506 -18.79 5.63 0.57
CA ARG A 506 -17.38 5.63 1.00
C ARG A 506 -16.56 4.50 0.38
N CYS A 507 -16.93 4.13 -0.84
CA CYS A 507 -16.21 3.19 -1.67
C CYS A 507 -15.50 3.94 -2.79
N ARG A 508 -14.55 3.28 -3.44
CA ARG A 508 -13.77 3.84 -4.55
C ARG A 508 -13.68 2.84 -5.70
N PRO A 509 -13.56 3.32 -6.95
CA PRO A 509 -13.37 2.44 -8.10
C PRO A 509 -12.15 1.53 -7.88
N HIS A 510 -12.29 0.26 -8.25
CA HIS A 510 -11.18 -0.69 -8.27
C HIS A 510 -10.45 -0.59 -9.61
N PRO A 511 -9.12 -0.81 -9.71
CA PRO A 511 -8.40 -0.77 -10.98
C PRO A 511 -9.04 -1.58 -12.11
N SER A 512 -9.71 -2.69 -11.80
CA SER A 512 -10.44 -3.48 -12.80
C SER A 512 -11.67 -2.79 -13.44
N THR A 513 -12.05 -1.57 -13.02
CA THR A 513 -13.20 -0.83 -13.57
C THR A 513 -12.74 0.34 -14.42
N GLU A 514 -13.48 0.63 -15.50
CA GLU A 514 -13.16 1.76 -16.39
C GLU A 514 -13.22 3.11 -15.64
N MET A 515 -14.13 3.21 -14.67
CA MET A 515 -14.29 4.38 -13.80
C MET A 515 -13.03 4.71 -12.98
N TRP A 516 -12.12 3.76 -12.77
CA TRP A 516 -10.85 4.07 -12.10
C TRP A 516 -9.96 4.97 -12.95
N VAL A 517 -9.99 4.82 -14.29
CA VAL A 517 -9.29 5.72 -15.21
C VAL A 517 -10.15 6.96 -15.49
N GLN A 518 -11.42 6.80 -15.87
CA GLN A 518 -12.31 7.92 -16.22
C GLN A 518 -12.53 8.88 -15.05
N GLY A 519 -12.59 8.37 -13.82
CA GLY A 519 -12.68 9.16 -12.59
C GLY A 519 -11.33 9.69 -12.09
N GLY A 520 -10.23 9.53 -12.82
CA GLY A 520 -8.94 10.13 -12.46
C GLY A 520 -8.19 9.46 -11.31
N TYR A 521 -8.70 8.37 -10.73
CA TYR A 521 -8.02 7.64 -9.64
C TYR A 521 -6.67 7.08 -10.08
N CYS A 522 -6.52 6.74 -11.36
CA CYS A 522 -5.25 6.30 -11.93
C CYS A 522 -4.12 7.32 -11.81
N ALA A 523 -4.41 8.62 -11.63
CA ALA A 523 -3.40 9.66 -11.44
C ALA A 523 -2.67 9.54 -10.09
N ALA A 524 -3.30 8.91 -9.10
CA ALA A 524 -2.82 8.82 -7.72
C ALA A 524 -1.76 7.73 -7.51
N LYS A 525 -0.70 8.03 -6.76
CA LYS A 525 0.30 7.05 -6.32
C LYS A 525 -0.07 6.47 -4.96
N ASP A 526 0.05 5.15 -4.81
CA ASP A 526 -0.14 4.44 -3.54
C ASP A 526 -1.42 4.86 -2.76
N ARG A 527 -1.26 5.65 -1.68
CA ARG A 527 -2.35 6.07 -0.77
C ARG A 527 -3.07 7.34 -1.23
N GLU A 528 -2.59 8.01 -2.29
CA GLU A 528 -3.17 9.25 -2.81
C GLU A 528 -4.60 9.05 -3.36
N GLU A 529 -4.98 7.83 -3.72
CA GLU A 529 -6.34 7.53 -4.19
C GLU A 529 -7.41 7.87 -3.14
N ILE A 530 -7.06 7.78 -1.85
CA ILE A 530 -7.95 8.20 -0.75
C ILE A 530 -8.22 9.70 -0.83
N ILE A 531 -7.22 10.48 -1.25
CA ILE A 531 -7.33 11.93 -1.40
C ILE A 531 -8.26 12.26 -2.56
N VAL A 532 -8.09 11.59 -3.70
CA VAL A 532 -9.00 11.73 -4.85
C VAL A 532 -10.44 11.36 -4.46
N GLY A 533 -10.62 10.25 -3.72
CA GLY A 533 -11.93 9.85 -3.21
C GLY A 533 -12.58 10.89 -2.29
N ARG A 534 -11.80 11.50 -1.38
CA ARG A 534 -12.28 12.58 -0.50
C ARG A 534 -12.67 13.84 -1.29
N SER A 535 -11.88 14.21 -2.31
CA SER A 535 -12.23 15.32 -3.20
C SER A 535 -13.58 15.09 -3.91
N TYR A 536 -13.89 13.86 -4.34
CA TYR A 536 -15.21 13.53 -4.88
C TYR A 536 -16.31 13.51 -3.82
N GLU A 537 -16.05 13.00 -2.60
CA GLU A 537 -17.02 13.02 -1.49
C GLU A 537 -17.44 14.47 -1.21
N GLU A 538 -16.48 15.38 -1.08
CA GLU A 538 -16.72 16.79 -0.83
C GLU A 538 -17.34 17.51 -2.05
N LEU A 539 -16.96 17.13 -3.28
CA LEU A 539 -17.59 17.64 -4.49
C LEU A 539 -19.09 17.32 -4.50
N PHE A 540 -19.45 16.06 -4.23
CA PHE A 540 -20.83 15.59 -4.21
C PHE A 540 -21.62 16.14 -3.03
N GLU A 541 -20.94 16.70 -2.02
CA GLU A 541 -21.62 17.47 -0.98
C GLU A 541 -22.07 18.85 -1.46
N ARG A 542 -21.36 19.44 -2.43
CA ARG A 542 -21.49 20.84 -2.86
C ARG A 542 -22.16 21.03 -4.22
N CYS A 543 -22.06 20.05 -5.12
CA CYS A 543 -22.68 20.09 -6.47
C CYS A 543 -23.92 19.21 -6.56
N SER A 544 -24.78 19.50 -7.55
CA SER A 544 -25.91 18.61 -7.87
C SER A 544 -25.45 17.40 -8.71
N PHE A 545 -26.24 16.32 -8.71
CA PHE A 545 -25.97 15.16 -9.56
C PHE A 545 -25.98 15.50 -11.06
N ASP A 546 -26.93 16.33 -11.51
CA ASP A 546 -27.00 16.75 -12.91
C ASP A 546 -25.82 17.67 -13.29
N GLU A 547 -25.35 18.51 -12.38
CA GLU A 547 -24.15 19.33 -12.60
C GLU A 547 -22.89 18.47 -12.74
N TYR A 548 -22.75 17.44 -11.89
CA TYR A 548 -21.68 16.46 -12.04
C TYR A 548 -21.77 15.72 -13.38
N CYS A 549 -22.96 15.25 -13.78
CA CYS A 549 -23.15 14.59 -15.07
C CYS A 549 -22.78 15.52 -16.24
N ALA A 550 -23.19 16.80 -16.19
CA ALA A 550 -22.86 17.78 -17.22
C ALA A 550 -21.35 18.04 -17.30
N ALA A 551 -20.66 18.13 -16.15
CA ALA A 551 -19.21 18.28 -16.10
C ALA A 551 -18.48 17.02 -16.61
N TYR A 552 -18.99 15.82 -16.29
CA TYR A 552 -18.47 14.58 -16.82
C TYR A 552 -18.64 14.50 -18.34
N ASP A 553 -19.81 14.85 -18.87
CA ASP A 553 -20.10 14.84 -20.31
C ASP A 553 -19.26 15.86 -21.10
N SER A 554 -18.88 16.97 -20.47
CA SER A 554 -18.07 18.02 -21.10
C SER A 554 -16.57 17.91 -20.81
N ALA A 555 -16.12 16.84 -20.13
CA ALA A 555 -14.72 16.66 -19.72
C ALA A 555 -14.20 17.82 -18.83
N SER A 556 -15.06 18.38 -17.99
CA SER A 556 -14.79 19.55 -17.15
C SER A 556 -14.90 19.26 -15.65
N VAL A 557 -14.80 17.98 -15.24
CA VAL A 557 -14.89 17.58 -13.83
C VAL A 557 -13.79 18.24 -13.00
N PHE A 558 -12.58 18.37 -13.54
CA PHE A 558 -11.49 19.07 -12.86
C PHE A 558 -11.84 20.55 -12.61
N THR A 559 -12.40 21.23 -13.61
CA THR A 559 -12.88 22.63 -13.48
C THR A 559 -14.02 22.73 -12.46
N LEU A 560 -14.87 21.71 -12.38
CA LEU A 560 -15.91 21.65 -11.35
C LEU A 560 -15.30 21.53 -9.95
N MET A 561 -14.25 20.70 -9.77
CA MET A 561 -13.51 20.61 -8.51
C MET A 561 -12.81 21.93 -8.14
N GLU A 562 -12.25 22.64 -9.13
CA GLU A 562 -11.68 23.98 -8.93
C GLU A 562 -12.76 24.97 -8.46
N LYS A 563 -13.92 25.00 -9.12
CA LYS A 563 -15.05 25.86 -8.78
C LYS A 563 -15.51 25.68 -7.32
N TYR A 564 -15.53 24.45 -6.83
CA TYR A 564 -15.95 24.12 -5.48
C TYR A 564 -14.82 24.09 -4.46
N GLU A 565 -13.57 24.37 -4.87
CA GLU A 565 -12.40 24.38 -3.99
C GLU A 565 -12.15 23.04 -3.25
N VAL A 566 -12.43 21.92 -3.92
CA VAL A 566 -12.31 20.56 -3.35
C VAL A 566 -11.13 19.76 -3.92
N LEU A 567 -10.24 20.43 -4.65
CA LEU A 567 -9.05 19.79 -5.21
C LEU A 567 -8.12 19.25 -4.10
N PRO A 568 -7.35 18.18 -4.40
CA PRO A 568 -6.26 17.74 -3.53
C PRO A 568 -5.33 18.90 -3.14
N PRO A 569 -4.75 18.91 -1.93
CA PRO A 569 -3.86 19.99 -1.50
C PRO A 569 -2.67 20.23 -2.44
N TYR A 570 -2.27 21.50 -2.61
CA TYR A 570 -1.22 21.93 -3.57
C TYR A 570 0.15 21.25 -3.42
N PHE A 571 0.48 20.71 -2.24
CA PHE A 571 1.72 19.96 -2.04
C PHE A 571 1.74 18.63 -2.82
N TYR A 572 0.60 18.16 -3.35
CA TYR A 572 0.49 17.07 -4.32
C TYR A 572 0.50 17.59 -5.77
N SER A 573 1.47 18.44 -6.11
CA SER A 573 1.56 19.09 -7.44
C SER A 573 1.56 18.10 -8.61
N GLU A 574 2.24 16.96 -8.49
CA GLU A 574 2.26 15.92 -9.52
C GLU A 574 0.89 15.26 -9.70
N LEU A 575 0.22 14.90 -8.60
CA LEU A 575 -1.14 14.37 -8.61
C LEU A 575 -2.10 15.34 -9.28
N LEU A 576 -2.06 16.63 -8.90
CA LEU A 576 -2.93 17.65 -9.47
C LEU A 576 -2.75 17.80 -10.98
N ASN A 577 -1.50 17.80 -11.46
CA ASN A 577 -1.21 17.87 -12.89
C ASN A 577 -1.74 16.64 -13.63
N ASN A 578 -1.49 15.44 -13.11
CA ASN A 578 -1.96 14.20 -13.72
C ASN A 578 -3.49 14.09 -13.69
N LEU A 579 -4.11 14.49 -12.58
CA LEU A 579 -5.56 14.49 -12.43
C LEU A 579 -6.21 15.45 -13.43
N ARG A 580 -5.62 16.64 -13.63
CA ARG A 580 -6.07 17.58 -14.66
C ARG A 580 -5.99 16.94 -16.05
N ILE A 581 -4.88 16.29 -16.39
CA ILE A 581 -4.71 15.65 -17.70
C ILE A 581 -5.75 14.55 -17.92
N VAL A 582 -5.93 13.65 -16.95
CA VAL A 582 -6.86 12.53 -17.06
C VAL A 582 -8.29 13.02 -17.19
N LEU A 583 -8.72 13.94 -16.32
CA LEU A 583 -10.09 14.44 -16.31
C LEU A 583 -10.43 15.44 -17.43
N SER A 584 -9.43 15.86 -18.23
CA SER A 584 -9.63 16.71 -19.41
C SER A 584 -10.00 15.92 -20.68
N SER A 585 -10.04 14.59 -20.61
CA SER A 585 -10.42 13.71 -21.72
C SER A 585 -11.47 12.70 -21.24
N ARG A 586 -12.33 12.23 -22.14
CA ARG A 586 -13.36 11.21 -21.82
C ARG A 586 -13.05 9.84 -22.38
N SER A 587 -12.52 9.79 -23.60
CA SER A 587 -12.36 8.54 -24.35
C SER A 587 -10.95 8.31 -24.87
N MET A 588 -10.08 9.32 -24.79
CA MET A 588 -8.70 9.24 -25.24
C MET A 588 -7.77 9.58 -24.08
N HIS A 589 -7.69 8.67 -23.12
CA HIS A 589 -6.69 8.75 -22.06
C HIS A 589 -5.34 8.25 -22.58
N GLN A 590 -4.25 8.80 -22.04
CA GLN A 590 -2.92 8.32 -22.37
C GLN A 590 -2.78 6.84 -21.98
N THR A 591 -2.14 6.08 -22.86
CA THR A 591 -2.08 4.60 -22.75
C THR A 591 -1.34 4.13 -21.51
N VAL A 592 -0.54 5.00 -20.89
CA VAL A 592 0.16 4.74 -19.63
C VAL A 592 -0.79 4.52 -18.45
N TRP A 593 -1.98 5.13 -18.47
CA TRP A 593 -2.98 4.95 -17.43
C TRP A 593 -3.58 3.55 -17.48
N TYR A 594 -3.81 3.03 -18.69
CA TYR A 594 -4.25 1.67 -18.91
C TYR A 594 -3.14 0.64 -18.65
N LEU A 595 -1.86 0.99 -18.89
CA LEU A 595 -0.74 0.17 -18.43
C LEU A 595 -0.75 0.07 -16.91
N LYS A 596 -0.90 1.20 -16.22
CA LYS A 596 -0.97 1.25 -14.77
C LYS A 596 -2.15 0.43 -14.24
N GLN A 597 -3.31 0.55 -14.87
CA GLN A 597 -4.48 -0.26 -14.59
C GLN A 597 -4.17 -1.76 -14.71
N CYS A 598 -3.50 -2.18 -15.79
CA CYS A 598 -3.13 -3.57 -16.03
C CYS A 598 -2.16 -4.13 -14.97
N ILE A 599 -1.22 -3.34 -14.45
CA ILE A 599 -0.25 -3.82 -13.44
C ILE A 599 -0.81 -3.80 -12.02
N ASP A 600 -1.79 -2.94 -11.75
CA ASP A 600 -2.47 -2.77 -10.46
C ASP A 600 -3.72 -3.66 -10.34
N ASP A 601 -4.31 -4.09 -11.46
CA ASP A 601 -5.34 -5.11 -11.47
C ASP A 601 -4.74 -6.45 -11.02
N GLN A 602 -5.27 -6.97 -9.90
CA GLN A 602 -4.81 -8.21 -9.28
C GLN A 602 -5.46 -9.46 -9.91
N MET A 603 -6.38 -9.27 -10.86
CA MET A 603 -7.03 -10.35 -11.59
C MET A 603 -6.13 -10.81 -12.74
N GLN A 604 -5.64 -12.05 -12.68
CA GLN A 604 -4.84 -12.69 -13.74
C GLN A 604 -5.56 -12.81 -15.11
N GLU A 605 -6.86 -12.51 -15.17
CA GLU A 605 -7.71 -12.67 -16.35
C GLU A 605 -7.92 -11.37 -17.15
N PHE A 606 -7.47 -10.20 -16.67
CA PHE A 606 -7.66 -8.96 -17.41
C PHE A 606 -6.76 -8.93 -18.65
N GLN A 607 -7.39 -8.98 -19.83
CA GLN A 607 -6.70 -8.75 -21.09
C GLN A 607 -6.33 -7.26 -21.16
N PRO A 608 -5.04 -6.90 -21.28
CA PRO A 608 -4.65 -5.50 -21.39
C PRO A 608 -5.37 -4.86 -22.58
N ALA A 609 -5.77 -3.60 -22.43
CA ALA A 609 -6.34 -2.84 -23.54
C ALA A 609 -5.42 -2.95 -24.77
N HIS A 610 -5.99 -3.02 -25.98
CA HIS A 610 -5.20 -3.21 -27.20
C HIS A 610 -4.09 -2.17 -27.35
N SER A 611 -4.35 -0.93 -26.92
CA SER A 611 -3.35 0.13 -26.85
C SER A 611 -2.16 -0.25 -25.97
N VAL A 612 -2.39 -0.81 -24.78
CA VAL A 612 -1.33 -1.28 -23.88
C VAL A 612 -0.53 -2.42 -24.51
N VAL A 613 -1.24 -3.33 -25.19
CA VAL A 613 -0.62 -4.50 -25.81
C VAL A 613 0.47 -4.09 -26.80
N VAL A 614 0.19 -3.06 -27.59
CA VAL A 614 1.11 -2.56 -28.61
C VAL A 614 2.15 -1.60 -28.03
N ASP A 615 1.70 -0.58 -27.29
CA ASP A 615 2.54 0.54 -26.83
C ASP A 615 3.61 0.14 -25.81
N TYR A 616 3.35 -0.92 -25.04
CA TYR A 616 4.24 -1.37 -23.97
C TYR A 616 4.80 -2.78 -24.22
N GLY A 617 4.79 -3.23 -25.47
CA GLY A 617 5.59 -4.39 -25.90
C GLY A 617 5.02 -5.76 -25.54
N PHE A 618 3.80 -5.85 -25.00
CA PHE A 618 3.17 -7.15 -24.71
C PHE A 618 2.90 -7.97 -25.98
N ILE A 619 2.71 -7.31 -27.13
CA ILE A 619 2.58 -7.98 -28.43
C ILE A 619 3.83 -8.78 -28.82
N ASN A 620 4.99 -8.40 -28.27
CA ASN A 620 6.27 -9.06 -28.55
C ASN A 620 6.55 -10.26 -27.61
N CYS A 621 5.69 -10.49 -26.61
CA CYS A 621 5.81 -11.62 -25.69
C CYS A 621 5.39 -12.92 -26.39
N THR A 622 6.27 -13.91 -26.35
CA THR A 622 6.04 -15.24 -26.95
C THR A 622 5.68 -16.30 -25.91
N SER A 623 5.79 -15.97 -24.63
CA SER A 623 5.48 -16.87 -23.51
C SER A 623 4.86 -16.11 -22.34
N VAL A 624 4.20 -16.87 -21.45
CA VAL A 624 3.66 -16.34 -20.18
C VAL A 624 4.77 -15.75 -19.31
N ALA A 625 5.94 -16.42 -19.24
CA ALA A 625 7.08 -15.95 -18.46
C ALA A 625 7.61 -14.59 -18.94
N GLU A 626 7.63 -14.33 -20.25
CA GLU A 626 8.00 -13.03 -20.79
C GLU A 626 6.99 -11.95 -20.43
N ARG A 627 5.69 -12.28 -20.48
CA ARG A 627 4.61 -11.38 -20.07
C ARG A 627 4.71 -11.03 -18.59
N GLU A 628 4.90 -12.02 -17.73
CA GLU A 628 5.08 -11.81 -16.28
C GLU A 628 6.31 -10.95 -15.98
N ALA A 629 7.44 -11.24 -16.63
CA ALA A 629 8.67 -10.46 -16.46
C ALA A 629 8.50 -9.00 -16.91
N LEU A 630 7.72 -8.76 -17.98
CA LEU A 630 7.40 -7.41 -18.47
C LEU A 630 6.49 -6.66 -17.49
N VAL A 631 5.45 -7.31 -16.97
CA VAL A 631 4.59 -6.76 -15.90
C VAL A 631 5.43 -6.40 -14.67
N ASP A 632 6.33 -7.28 -14.25
CA ASP A 632 7.16 -7.08 -13.06
C ASP A 632 8.13 -5.90 -13.22
N ILE A 633 8.71 -5.70 -14.41
CA ILE A 633 9.54 -4.53 -14.67
C ILE A 633 8.72 -3.24 -14.63
N TYR A 634 7.56 -3.19 -15.28
CA TYR A 634 6.72 -1.99 -15.24
C TYR A 634 6.24 -1.71 -13.81
N ARG A 635 5.81 -2.74 -13.08
CA ARG A 635 5.44 -2.64 -11.67
C ARG A 635 6.59 -2.14 -10.80
N ALA A 636 7.81 -2.62 -11.05
CA ALA A 636 9.01 -2.12 -10.36
C ALA A 636 9.27 -0.64 -10.68
N ALA A 637 9.11 -0.24 -11.96
CA ALA A 637 9.30 1.14 -12.39
C ALA A 637 8.29 2.09 -11.73
N PHE A 638 6.99 1.76 -11.71
CA PHE A 638 5.96 2.59 -11.07
C PHE A 638 6.13 2.73 -9.54
N ARG A 639 6.86 1.79 -8.91
CA ARG A 639 7.24 1.89 -7.49
C ARG A 639 8.45 2.79 -7.24
N CYS A 640 9.20 3.16 -8.27
CA CYS A 640 10.35 4.04 -8.12
C CYS A 640 9.89 5.48 -7.86
N HIS A 641 10.37 6.05 -6.75
CA HIS A 641 10.09 7.43 -6.41
C HIS A 641 10.62 8.38 -7.51
N GLY A 642 9.73 9.21 -8.05
CA GLY A 642 10.05 10.16 -9.12
C GLY A 642 9.84 9.65 -10.54
N LEU A 643 9.30 8.44 -10.74
CA LEU A 643 8.74 8.08 -12.04
C LEU A 643 7.52 8.97 -12.33
N ASP A 644 7.55 9.60 -13.49
CA ASP A 644 6.48 10.43 -14.04
C ASP A 644 5.79 9.64 -15.15
N ALA A 645 4.51 9.31 -14.95
CA ALA A 645 3.73 8.49 -15.89
C ALA A 645 3.59 9.18 -17.26
N MET A 646 3.48 10.51 -17.29
CA MET A 646 3.35 11.24 -18.54
C MET A 646 4.66 11.23 -19.33
N LYS A 647 5.81 11.35 -18.67
CA LYS A 647 7.11 11.16 -19.34
C LYS A 647 7.32 9.74 -19.85
N MET A 648 6.78 8.75 -19.15
CA MET A 648 6.79 7.37 -19.63
C MET A 648 5.94 7.20 -20.89
N HIS A 649 4.76 7.82 -20.93
CA HIS A 649 3.92 7.84 -22.13
C HIS A 649 4.64 8.54 -23.30
N GLU A 650 5.29 9.67 -23.04
CA GLU A 650 6.10 10.37 -24.05
C GLU A 650 7.26 9.51 -24.56
N ALA A 651 7.97 8.81 -23.67
CA ALA A 651 9.03 7.88 -24.05
C ALA A 651 8.49 6.72 -24.91
N CYS A 652 7.28 6.23 -24.61
CA CYS A 652 6.58 5.24 -25.42
C CYS A 652 6.30 5.76 -26.83
N ILE A 653 5.71 6.96 -26.97
CA ILE A 653 5.45 7.63 -28.25
C ILE A 653 6.75 7.77 -29.07
N GLN A 654 7.86 8.10 -28.41
CA GLN A 654 9.17 8.25 -29.05
C GLN A 654 9.89 6.91 -29.36
N GLY A 655 9.31 5.77 -29.00
CA GLY A 655 9.95 4.45 -29.14
C GLY A 655 11.16 4.24 -28.23
N LYS A 656 11.26 4.99 -27.12
CA LYS A 656 12.37 4.98 -26.15
C LYS A 656 11.96 4.42 -24.77
N ILE A 657 10.93 3.58 -24.73
CA ILE A 657 10.38 3.06 -23.48
C ILE A 657 11.40 2.20 -22.71
N PHE A 658 12.24 1.43 -23.42
CA PHE A 658 13.31 0.65 -22.82
C PHE A 658 14.35 1.55 -22.12
N GLU A 659 14.83 2.59 -22.81
CA GLU A 659 15.79 3.55 -22.27
C GLU A 659 15.23 4.33 -21.09
N PHE A 660 13.93 4.64 -21.10
CA PHE A 660 13.26 5.30 -19.99
C PHE A 660 13.16 4.38 -18.77
N VAL A 661 12.60 3.18 -18.92
CA VAL A 661 12.34 2.24 -17.81
C VAL A 661 13.64 1.79 -17.15
N THR A 662 14.72 1.58 -17.91
CA THR A 662 16.01 1.12 -17.37
C THR A 662 16.75 2.18 -16.54
N GLN A 663 16.35 3.46 -16.59
CA GLN A 663 16.82 4.48 -15.66
C GLN A 663 16.31 4.26 -14.24
N PHE A 664 15.13 3.66 -14.10
CA PHE A 664 14.48 3.36 -12.83
C PHE A 664 14.74 1.92 -12.36
N VAL A 665 14.79 0.98 -13.30
CA VAL A 665 15.00 -0.46 -13.03
C VAL A 665 16.27 -0.93 -13.75
N PRO A 666 17.46 -0.79 -13.12
CA PRO A 666 18.72 -1.17 -13.75
C PRO A 666 18.84 -2.69 -13.89
N LEU A 667 18.96 -3.17 -15.13
CA LEU A 667 19.15 -4.58 -15.46
C LEU A 667 20.65 -4.91 -15.49
N LYS A 668 21.03 -6.05 -14.89
CA LYS A 668 22.45 -6.46 -14.77
C LYS A 668 22.84 -7.60 -15.71
N LYS A 669 21.92 -8.52 -16.00
CA LYS A 669 22.23 -9.69 -16.82
C LYS A 669 22.04 -9.38 -18.29
N LYS A 670 23.03 -9.73 -19.11
CA LYS A 670 23.00 -9.52 -20.57
C LYS A 670 21.75 -10.12 -21.22
N ASN A 671 21.34 -11.32 -20.80
CA ASN A 671 20.17 -11.99 -21.34
C ASN A 671 18.87 -11.25 -21.00
N GLU A 672 18.72 -10.74 -19.76
CA GLU A 672 17.56 -9.94 -19.35
C GLU A 672 17.51 -8.61 -20.13
N ILE A 673 18.65 -7.94 -20.31
CA ILE A 673 18.77 -6.72 -21.12
C ILE A 673 18.31 -6.96 -22.56
N GLN A 674 18.81 -8.03 -23.19
CA GLN A 674 18.46 -8.36 -24.58
C GLN A 674 16.98 -8.74 -24.72
N MET A 675 16.46 -9.54 -23.78
CA MET A 675 15.05 -9.90 -23.73
C MET A 675 14.17 -8.66 -23.61
N MET A 676 14.44 -7.78 -22.63
CA MET A 676 13.64 -6.58 -22.41
C MET A 676 13.75 -5.57 -23.55
N LYS A 677 14.94 -5.42 -24.14
CA LYS A 677 15.11 -4.56 -25.32
C LYS A 677 14.31 -5.07 -26.54
N ARG A 678 14.20 -6.39 -26.70
CA ARG A 678 13.36 -7.02 -27.73
C ARG A 678 11.87 -6.81 -27.44
N LEU A 679 11.44 -7.05 -26.20
CA LEU A 679 10.04 -6.95 -25.80
C LEU A 679 9.52 -5.52 -25.88
N MET A 680 10.29 -4.55 -25.39
CA MET A 680 9.93 -3.13 -25.33
C MET A 680 10.15 -2.37 -26.65
N ARG A 681 10.23 -3.09 -27.77
CA ARG A 681 10.37 -2.47 -29.08
C ARG A 681 8.99 -2.12 -29.63
N ASN A 682 8.71 -0.82 -29.75
CA ASN A 682 7.47 -0.36 -30.37
C ASN A 682 7.53 -0.52 -31.90
N ALA A 683 6.39 -0.86 -32.48
CA ALA A 683 6.24 -1.08 -33.93
C ALA A 683 6.26 0.24 -34.74
N TYR A 684 6.17 1.38 -34.06
CA TYR A 684 6.11 2.73 -34.62
C TYR A 684 6.59 3.75 -33.59
N PRO A 685 7.24 4.86 -33.98
CA PRO A 685 7.02 6.13 -33.30
C PRO A 685 5.65 6.70 -33.72
N LEU A 686 4.91 7.29 -32.79
CA LEU A 686 3.66 8.03 -33.07
C LEU A 686 3.95 9.42 -33.66
#